data_AF-A0A261VM16-F1
#
_entry.id   AF-A0A261VM16-F1
#
_cell.length_a   1.000
_cell.length_b   1.000
_cell.length_c   1.000
_cell.angle_alpha   90.00
_cell.angle_beta   90.00
_cell.angle_gamma   90.00
#
_symmetry.space_group_name_H-M   'P 1'
#
loop_
_entity.id
_entity.type
_entity.pdbx_description
1 polymer ?
#
loop_
_entity_poly.entity_id
_entity_poly.type
_entity_poly.pdbx_seq_one_letter_code
_entity_poly.pdbx_strand_id
1 'polypeptide(L)'
;MYEVSKLLGSVHPSLEKLHGLPLVVFLFVAALTLVFLVGYVIQGTRVSWQIRSILKALRKARKAGMAPAPDEVGRAFHWKPLKHLWGEYSHTLHEFRKAGSGATSLTEVRATVPAESMFTKEVLVDGRLFEEFTRHLPGVLTGLGIIGTFAGLLDGLEKFKVDPEKIQNTVNGLGPLLEGVQHAFLASGAAIFCAMVVVLFSRFIVARLYRLVEHLTHAIDSLYATGAGEDYLERLVRSSEQNAASTAQLKDALVEDLHKMMTNLVERQIAAQEASSLALGTHIGDSISQAIAEPMKRVSDAMEVTARGNGEQVNSMLETLLTGFMAKLEDTFGGQMRGINEQMQKSMESMAAVQSSLQGLLTDIKHTNEQAASQMSGTLEDAMKKAADNQQLLTDQMRDFVQDFRRLVTEEQDKSKQAMDEAVMKVLSEVATAMDGMEKVRKTSALEESSRNDRLATQTNQLVGGLATQVESVLDAVSSQVMKTQQNIDALGEVSLRAIDGMNQGALAMGSAAQRFETAGNAVTGTFERSTKVTDTLATTAASLQAASTAVQRGFEQYDSTRRTVDTQVAALMGLIESVKKEAGVSQELVNSIKASAEAMRQSEAEARSHLDHVNDALVKAFSDFGNSLVSQVKSTIAETDRHLAQGTGHLNGVVQELANAVQRMKRA
;
A
#
# COMPACT_ATOMS: atom_id res chain seq x y z
N MET A 1 0.81 -2.74 73.98
CA MET A 1 -0.38 -3.45 73.46
C MET A 1 -1.67 -2.99 74.13
N TYR A 2 -1.74 -2.90 75.46
CA TYR A 2 -2.97 -2.53 76.19
C TYR A 2 -3.52 -1.11 75.88
N GLU A 3 -2.64 -0.13 75.72
CA GLU A 3 -2.99 1.23 75.27
C GLU A 3 -3.53 1.25 73.82
N VAL A 4 -3.00 0.37 72.96
CA VAL A 4 -3.37 0.27 71.54
C VAL A 4 -4.73 -0.39 71.37
N SER A 5 -5.01 -1.48 72.09
CA SER A 5 -6.33 -2.13 72.07
C SER A 5 -7.44 -1.20 72.57
N LYS A 6 -7.15 -0.37 73.59
CA LYS A 6 -8.09 0.62 74.13
C LYS A 6 -8.41 1.75 73.14
N LEU A 7 -7.43 2.17 72.35
CA LEU A 7 -7.60 3.18 71.29
C LEU A 7 -8.39 2.61 70.09
N LEU A 8 -8.18 1.34 69.74
CA LEU A 8 -8.97 0.62 68.73
C LEU A 8 -10.41 0.32 69.17
N GLY A 9 -10.65 0.15 70.48
CA GLY A 9 -12.00 0.03 71.05
C GLY A 9 -12.89 1.25 70.82
N SER A 10 -12.30 2.43 70.65
CA SER A 10 -13.05 3.66 70.28
C SER A 10 -13.61 3.64 68.85
N VAL A 11 -13.06 2.80 67.96
CA VAL A 11 -13.49 2.66 66.56
C VAL A 11 -14.54 1.56 66.41
N HIS A 12 -14.39 0.43 67.11
CA HIS A 12 -15.42 -0.60 67.22
C HIS A 12 -15.22 -1.44 68.50
N PRO A 13 -16.26 -1.71 69.31
CA PRO A 13 -16.13 -2.42 70.59
C PRO A 13 -15.59 -3.86 70.45
N SER A 14 -15.67 -4.45 69.26
CA SER A 14 -15.11 -5.77 68.95
C SER A 14 -13.59 -5.78 68.79
N LEU A 15 -12.96 -4.62 68.57
CA LEU A 15 -11.51 -4.46 68.37
C LEU A 15 -10.76 -4.31 69.70
N GLU A 16 -11.46 -3.92 70.77
CA GLU A 16 -10.90 -3.77 72.11
C GLU A 16 -10.46 -5.12 72.72
N LYS A 17 -11.12 -6.20 72.29
CA LYS A 17 -10.90 -7.57 72.79
C LYS A 17 -9.80 -8.34 72.06
N LEU A 18 -9.18 -7.79 71.01
CA LEU A 18 -8.09 -8.48 70.33
C LEU A 18 -6.82 -8.47 71.20
N HIS A 19 -6.36 -9.66 71.58
CA HIS A 19 -5.11 -9.87 72.32
C HIS A 19 -4.25 -10.95 71.65
N GLY A 20 -2.93 -10.91 71.88
CA GLY A 20 -1.99 -11.91 71.38
C GLY A 20 -1.70 -11.82 69.88
N LEU A 21 -1.48 -12.97 69.25
CA LEU A 21 -1.06 -13.12 67.85
C LEU A 21 -2.06 -12.53 66.83
N PRO A 22 -3.39 -12.68 67.00
CA PRO A 22 -4.38 -12.07 66.11
C PRO A 22 -4.34 -10.53 66.08
N LEU A 23 -4.00 -9.88 67.19
CA LEU A 23 -3.84 -8.42 67.24
C LEU A 23 -2.64 -7.96 66.40
N VAL A 24 -1.53 -8.71 66.45
CA VAL A 24 -0.32 -8.41 65.66
C VAL A 24 -0.61 -8.56 64.17
N VAL A 25 -1.29 -9.64 63.77
CA VAL A 25 -1.72 -9.86 62.38
C VAL A 25 -2.66 -8.74 61.92
N PHE A 26 -3.64 -8.35 62.75
CA PHE A 26 -4.55 -7.25 62.45
C PHE A 26 -3.82 -5.91 62.27
N LEU A 27 -2.92 -5.56 63.20
CA LEU A 27 -2.14 -4.32 63.10
C LEU A 27 -1.22 -4.30 61.89
N PHE A 28 -0.62 -5.46 61.57
CA PHE A 28 0.22 -5.60 60.38
C PHE A 28 -0.59 -5.44 59.09
N VAL A 29 -1.75 -6.11 58.99
CA VAL A 29 -2.71 -5.91 57.87
C VAL A 29 -3.10 -4.45 57.76
N ALA A 30 -3.54 -3.82 58.85
CA ALA A 30 -3.98 -2.42 58.85
C ALA A 30 -2.85 -1.47 58.44
N ALA A 31 -1.64 -1.65 58.97
CA ALA A 31 -0.47 -0.84 58.60
C ALA A 31 -0.10 -1.01 57.12
N LEU A 32 -0.09 -2.24 56.62
CA LEU A 32 0.24 -2.55 55.23
C LEU A 32 -0.81 -1.97 54.28
N THR A 33 -2.09 -2.07 54.65
CA THR A 33 -3.21 -1.46 53.92
C THR A 33 -3.09 0.07 53.90
N LEU A 34 -2.76 0.69 55.03
CA LEU A 34 -2.63 2.15 55.15
C LEU A 34 -1.45 2.69 54.34
N VAL A 35 -0.25 2.09 54.50
CA VAL A 35 0.95 2.48 53.75
C VAL A 35 0.69 2.38 52.25
N PHE A 36 0.03 1.30 51.83
CA PHE A 36 -0.34 1.12 50.44
C PHE A 36 -1.33 2.16 49.96
N LEU A 37 -2.45 2.36 50.67
CA LEU A 37 -3.50 3.28 50.25
C LEU A 37 -2.99 4.72 50.18
N VAL A 38 -2.17 5.13 51.16
CA VAL A 38 -1.50 6.44 51.15
C VAL A 38 -0.52 6.55 49.99
N GLY A 39 0.38 5.57 49.80
CA GLY A 39 1.35 5.59 48.69
C GLY A 39 0.68 5.62 47.32
N TYR A 40 -0.36 4.81 47.14
CA TYR A 40 -1.12 4.70 45.89
C TYR A 40 -1.92 5.96 45.59
N VAL A 41 -2.58 6.55 46.59
CA VAL A 41 -3.29 7.83 46.44
C VAL A 41 -2.32 8.98 46.16
N ILE A 42 -1.17 9.03 46.82
CA ILE A 42 -0.14 10.06 46.57
C ILE A 42 0.37 9.95 45.13
N GLN A 43 0.75 8.74 44.68
CA GLN A 43 1.26 8.54 43.32
C GLN A 43 0.18 8.78 42.27
N GLY A 44 -1.03 8.26 42.47
CA GLY A 44 -2.16 8.49 41.58
C GLY A 44 -2.51 9.98 41.46
N THR A 45 -2.47 10.73 42.57
CA THR A 45 -2.71 12.18 42.57
C THR A 45 -1.58 12.92 41.86
N ARG A 46 -0.32 12.51 42.06
CA ARG A 46 0.85 13.09 41.37
C ARG A 46 0.76 12.90 39.85
N VAL A 47 0.44 11.69 39.38
CA VAL A 47 0.25 11.38 37.95
C VAL A 47 -0.92 12.18 37.39
N SER A 48 -2.05 12.22 38.12
CA SER A 48 -3.23 12.99 37.71
C SER A 48 -2.93 14.48 37.58
N TRP A 49 -2.17 15.04 38.53
CA TRP A 49 -1.80 16.46 38.51
C TRP A 49 -0.87 16.79 37.34
N GLN A 50 0.13 15.95 37.05
CA GLN A 50 1.04 16.14 35.92
C GLN A 50 0.29 16.12 34.57
N ILE A 51 -0.54 15.11 34.32
CA ILE A 51 -1.30 15.00 33.08
C ILE A 51 -2.32 16.15 32.97
N ARG A 52 -3.00 16.54 34.07
CA ARG A 52 -3.92 17.68 34.06
C ARG A 52 -3.23 19.00 33.77
N SER A 53 -2.01 19.19 34.28
CA SER A 53 -1.22 20.40 34.01
C SER A 53 -0.92 20.51 32.51
N ILE A 54 -0.47 19.42 31.89
CA ILE A 54 -0.20 19.33 30.46
C ILE A 54 -1.48 19.53 29.65
N LEU A 55 -2.58 18.89 30.03
CA LEU A 55 -3.87 19.04 29.37
C LEU A 55 -4.37 20.49 29.38
N LYS A 56 -4.15 21.23 30.48
CA LYS A 56 -4.46 22.66 30.55
C LYS A 56 -3.55 23.47 29.62
N ALA A 57 -2.27 23.16 29.56
CA ALA A 57 -1.31 23.82 28.67
C ALA A 57 -1.68 23.59 27.19
N LEU A 58 -1.98 22.35 26.80
CA LEU A 58 -2.43 21.97 25.45
C LEU A 58 -3.72 22.69 25.05
N ARG A 59 -4.71 22.72 25.94
CA ARG A 59 -5.98 23.44 25.69
C ARG A 59 -5.77 24.95 25.55
N LYS A 60 -4.82 25.53 26.30
CA LYS A 60 -4.46 26.94 26.17
C LYS A 60 -3.77 27.21 24.83
N ALA A 61 -2.84 26.34 24.42
CA ALA A 61 -2.16 26.43 23.13
C ALA A 61 -3.14 26.31 21.96
N ARG A 62 -4.10 25.38 22.02
CA ARG A 62 -5.17 25.25 21.02
C ARG A 62 -6.03 26.50 20.88
N LYS A 63 -6.35 27.17 21.99
CA LYS A 63 -7.16 28.41 21.98
C LYS A 63 -6.41 29.62 21.41
N ALA A 64 -5.08 29.60 21.38
CA ALA A 64 -4.27 30.71 20.87
C ALA A 64 -4.27 30.81 19.33
N GLY A 65 -4.69 29.76 18.62
CA GLY A 65 -4.82 29.74 17.17
C GLY A 65 -3.49 29.54 16.43
N MET A 66 -3.57 28.83 15.29
CA MET A 66 -2.48 28.21 14.51
C MET A 66 -1.82 27.02 15.26
N ALA A 67 -1.56 25.92 14.56
CA ALA A 67 -0.92 24.73 15.13
C ALA A 67 0.42 25.14 15.78
N PRO A 68 0.52 25.16 17.11
CA PRO A 68 1.70 25.65 17.80
C PRO A 68 2.91 24.78 17.45
N ALA A 69 4.07 25.42 17.30
CA ALA A 69 5.30 24.70 16.98
C ALA A 69 5.57 23.60 18.02
N PRO A 70 6.04 22.41 17.60
CA PRO A 70 6.30 21.28 18.50
C PRO A 70 7.16 21.63 19.72
N ASP A 71 8.10 22.56 19.56
CA ASP A 71 8.99 23.05 20.62
C ASP A 71 8.26 23.85 21.70
N GLU A 72 7.22 24.60 21.34
CA GLU A 72 6.43 25.36 22.31
C GLU A 72 5.57 24.46 23.17
N VAL A 73 5.00 23.42 22.54
CA VAL A 73 4.21 22.42 23.24
C VAL A 73 5.12 21.53 24.09
N GLY A 74 6.33 21.21 23.62
CA GLY A 74 7.31 20.42 24.36
C GLY A 74 7.76 21.02 25.68
N ARG A 75 7.71 22.36 25.82
CA ARG A 75 7.94 23.04 27.12
C ARG A 75 6.92 22.65 28.19
N ALA A 76 5.70 22.26 27.81
CA ALA A 76 4.70 21.76 28.75
C ALA A 76 5.03 20.34 29.24
N PHE A 77 5.73 19.53 28.45
CA PHE A 77 6.08 18.14 28.74
C PHE A 77 7.42 18.03 29.49
N HIS A 78 7.57 18.73 30.62
CA HIS A 78 8.85 18.78 31.33
C HIS A 78 9.11 17.60 32.30
N TRP A 79 8.08 16.81 32.63
CA TRP A 79 8.19 15.68 33.57
C TRP A 79 8.67 14.39 32.88
N LYS A 80 9.55 13.60 33.52
CA LYS A 80 9.82 12.21 33.06
C LYS A 80 8.66 11.29 33.47
N PRO A 81 8.19 10.35 32.62
CA PRO A 81 8.66 9.99 31.27
C PRO A 81 8.08 10.84 30.12
N LEU A 82 7.08 11.69 30.41
CA LEU A 82 6.35 12.51 29.43
C LEU A 82 7.26 13.36 28.51
N LYS A 83 8.41 13.84 29.00
CA LYS A 83 9.41 14.57 28.21
C LYS A 83 10.01 13.73 27.09
N HIS A 84 10.34 12.47 27.38
CA HIS A 84 10.91 11.55 26.40
C HIS A 84 9.88 11.18 25.34
N LEU A 85 8.68 10.82 25.79
CA LEU A 85 7.55 10.48 24.91
C LEU A 85 7.18 11.64 23.99
N TRP A 86 7.23 12.88 24.50
CA TRP A 86 7.05 14.07 23.66
C TRP A 86 8.19 14.26 22.67
N GLY A 87 9.44 14.04 23.08
CA GLY A 87 10.58 14.09 22.17
C GLY A 87 10.40 13.13 20.99
N GLU A 88 10.12 11.86 21.26
CA GLU A 88 9.85 10.85 20.23
C GLU A 88 8.64 11.21 19.36
N TYR A 89 7.53 11.63 19.98
CA TYR A 89 6.34 12.06 19.24
C TYR A 89 6.62 13.28 18.36
N SER A 90 7.42 14.24 18.82
CA SER A 90 7.77 15.44 18.05
C SER A 90 8.56 15.12 16.79
N HIS A 91 9.36 14.05 16.78
CA HIS A 91 10.05 13.57 15.58
C HIS A 91 9.09 13.01 14.51
N THR A 92 7.86 12.64 14.90
CA THR A 92 6.82 12.16 13.97
C THR A 92 5.99 13.30 13.37
N LEU A 93 6.16 14.53 13.87
CA LEU A 93 5.47 15.71 13.38
C LEU A 93 6.22 16.27 12.16
N HIS A 94 5.52 16.40 11.05
CA HIS A 94 6.08 16.92 9.81
C HIS A 94 5.52 18.30 9.46
N GLU A 95 6.41 19.21 9.07
CA GLU A 95 6.03 20.51 8.51
C GLU A 95 5.54 20.35 7.08
N PHE A 96 4.27 20.61 6.85
CA PHE A 96 3.65 20.62 5.54
C PHE A 96 3.58 22.05 4.99
N ARG A 97 4.32 22.35 3.91
CA ARG A 97 4.19 23.63 3.19
C ARG A 97 3.19 23.49 2.06
N LYS A 98 2.01 24.10 2.21
CA LYS A 98 1.05 24.18 1.11
C LYS A 98 1.50 25.28 0.14
N ALA A 99 1.74 24.91 -1.13
CA ALA A 99 1.97 25.89 -2.19
C ALA A 99 0.69 26.71 -2.41
N GLY A 100 0.67 27.94 -1.90
CA GLY A 100 -0.38 28.91 -2.17
C GLY A 100 -0.13 29.60 -3.51
N SER A 101 -1.20 29.90 -4.25
CA SER A 101 -1.18 30.71 -5.48
C SER A 101 -0.85 32.19 -5.14
N GLY A 102 0.40 32.45 -4.76
CA GLY A 102 0.91 33.77 -4.40
C GLY A 102 1.60 33.78 -3.03
N ALA A 103 2.94 33.88 -3.05
CA ALA A 103 3.92 34.26 -2.01
C ALA A 103 3.76 33.83 -0.52
N THR A 104 2.70 33.14 -0.12
CA THR A 104 2.42 32.81 1.29
C THR A 104 2.24 31.31 1.41
N SER A 105 3.35 30.60 1.64
CA SER A 105 3.30 29.18 2.00
C SER A 105 2.76 29.07 3.42
N LEU A 106 1.55 28.54 3.58
CA LEU A 106 1.05 28.15 4.89
C LEU A 106 1.81 26.88 5.31
N THR A 107 2.65 27.01 6.33
CA THR A 107 3.30 25.86 7.00
C THR A 107 2.33 25.33 8.05
N GLU A 108 1.76 24.15 7.80
CA GLU A 108 0.89 23.43 8.72
C GLU A 108 1.68 22.23 9.28
N VAL A 109 1.78 22.10 10.59
CA VAL A 109 2.42 20.92 11.21
C VAL A 109 1.39 19.81 11.31
N ARG A 110 1.72 18.62 10.79
CA ARG A 110 0.82 17.46 10.76
C ARG A 110 1.46 16.23 11.40
N ALA A 111 0.62 15.39 12.01
CA ALA A 111 1.05 14.14 12.63
C ALA A 111 1.01 12.97 11.64
N THR A 112 2.09 12.19 11.60
CA THR A 112 2.15 10.93 10.84
C THR A 112 1.66 9.72 11.63
N VAL A 113 1.69 9.80 12.97
CA VAL A 113 1.30 8.73 13.88
C VAL A 113 0.31 9.27 14.94
N PRO A 114 -0.74 8.52 15.32
CA PRO A 114 -1.63 8.90 16.44
C PRO A 114 -0.88 9.00 17.77
N ALA A 115 -1.27 9.94 18.63
CA ALA A 115 -0.65 10.15 19.93
C ALA A 115 -0.79 8.92 20.85
N GLU A 116 -1.85 8.13 20.73
CA GLU A 116 -2.05 6.91 21.53
C GLU A 116 -0.92 5.88 21.36
N SER A 117 -0.25 5.86 20.20
CA SER A 117 0.88 4.94 19.96
C SER A 117 2.08 5.19 20.87
N MET A 118 2.36 6.46 21.19
CA MET A 118 3.49 6.88 22.03
C MET A 118 3.05 7.10 23.48
N PHE A 119 1.84 7.59 23.69
CA PHE A 119 1.26 7.87 25.01
C PHE A 119 0.35 6.73 25.46
N THR A 120 0.94 5.54 25.65
CA THR A 120 0.19 4.34 26.07
C THR A 120 -0.19 4.36 27.56
N LYS A 121 -1.29 3.67 27.88
CA LYS A 121 -1.80 3.53 29.26
C LYS A 121 -0.79 2.82 30.17
N GLU A 122 -0.06 1.85 29.63
CA GLU A 122 0.94 1.06 30.36
C GLU A 122 2.11 1.94 30.88
N VAL A 123 2.67 2.79 30.02
CA VAL A 123 3.82 3.65 30.36
C VAL A 123 3.40 4.82 31.26
N LEU A 124 2.22 5.39 31.01
CA LEU A 124 1.75 6.58 31.73
C LEU A 124 1.11 6.29 33.09
N VAL A 125 0.53 5.10 33.26
CA VAL A 125 -0.26 4.73 34.45
C VAL A 125 0.30 3.47 35.09
N ASP A 126 0.33 2.34 34.40
CA ASP A 126 0.55 1.03 35.03
C ASP A 126 1.95 0.90 35.62
N GLY A 127 2.98 1.32 34.87
CA GLY A 127 4.37 1.34 35.33
C GLY A 127 4.64 2.33 36.46
N ARG A 128 3.81 3.37 36.61
CA ARG A 128 3.99 4.41 37.64
C ARG A 128 3.25 4.12 38.93
N LEU A 129 2.12 3.41 38.84
CA LEU A 129 1.31 3.01 39.97
C LEU A 129 1.70 1.61 40.49
N PHE A 130 2.69 0.95 39.86
CA PHE A 130 3.07 -0.44 40.13
C PHE A 130 1.85 -1.37 40.09
N GLU A 131 0.97 -1.19 39.09
CA GLU A 131 -0.35 -1.85 39.08
C GLU A 131 -0.24 -3.36 39.25
N GLU A 132 0.77 -3.97 38.63
CA GLU A 132 1.04 -5.41 38.72
C GLU A 132 1.20 -5.89 40.16
N PHE A 133 2.01 -5.21 40.98
CA PHE A 133 2.13 -5.52 42.41
C PHE A 133 0.80 -5.33 43.15
N THR A 134 0.10 -4.24 42.84
CA THR A 134 -1.15 -3.88 43.53
C THR A 134 -2.29 -4.85 43.24
N ARG A 135 -2.24 -5.52 42.09
CA ARG A 135 -3.21 -6.53 41.66
C ARG A 135 -3.14 -7.79 42.52
N HIS A 136 -1.97 -8.12 43.06
CA HIS A 136 -1.76 -9.30 43.91
C HIS A 136 -1.95 -9.00 45.41
N LEU A 137 -1.90 -7.73 45.80
CA LEU A 137 -2.03 -7.30 47.19
C LEU A 137 -3.31 -7.77 47.92
N PRO A 138 -4.50 -7.77 47.30
CA PRO A 138 -5.71 -8.30 47.93
C PRO A 138 -5.56 -9.77 48.32
N GLY A 139 -4.89 -10.57 47.47
CA GLY A 139 -4.60 -11.98 47.76
C GLY A 139 -3.61 -12.16 48.91
N VAL A 140 -2.63 -11.27 49.04
CA VAL A 140 -1.70 -11.27 50.18
C VAL A 140 -2.45 -10.93 51.47
N LEU A 141 -3.31 -9.91 51.46
CA LEU A 141 -4.09 -9.49 52.62
C LEU A 141 -5.08 -10.59 53.07
N THR A 142 -5.78 -11.24 52.15
CA THR A 142 -6.68 -12.35 52.50
C THR A 142 -5.91 -13.58 53.00
N GLY A 143 -4.77 -13.91 52.38
CA GLY A 143 -3.89 -14.98 52.84
C GLY A 143 -3.38 -14.73 54.26
N LEU A 144 -2.99 -13.49 54.57
CA LEU A 144 -2.55 -13.10 55.91
C LEU A 144 -3.69 -13.18 56.94
N GLY A 145 -4.93 -12.86 56.52
CA GLY A 145 -6.13 -13.06 57.32
C GLY A 145 -6.41 -14.54 57.62
N ILE A 146 -6.24 -15.43 56.65
CA ILE A 146 -6.39 -16.89 56.83
C ILE A 146 -5.33 -17.42 57.80
N ILE A 147 -4.06 -17.02 57.65
CA ILE A 147 -2.97 -17.38 58.56
C ILE A 147 -3.28 -16.89 59.98
N GLY A 148 -3.82 -15.67 60.12
CA GLY A 148 -4.28 -15.12 61.39
C GLY A 148 -5.37 -15.98 62.04
N THR A 149 -6.33 -16.47 61.25
CA THR A 149 -7.37 -17.38 61.75
C THR A 149 -6.77 -18.68 62.27
N PHE A 150 -5.91 -19.33 61.49
CA PHE A 150 -5.27 -20.58 61.89
C PHE A 150 -4.39 -20.40 63.14
N ALA A 151 -3.63 -19.31 63.23
CA ALA A 151 -2.83 -19.02 64.42
C ALA A 151 -3.70 -18.79 65.67
N GLY A 152 -4.82 -18.09 65.54
CA GLY A 152 -5.76 -17.89 66.64
C GLY A 152 -6.47 -19.18 67.08
N LEU A 153 -6.78 -20.08 66.15
CA LEU A 153 -7.30 -21.41 66.45
C LEU A 153 -6.26 -22.29 67.17
N LEU A 154 -5.00 -22.27 66.73
CA LEU A 154 -3.92 -23.00 67.38
C LEU A 154 -3.67 -22.51 68.81
N ASP A 155 -3.62 -21.19 69.04
CA ASP A 155 -3.50 -20.59 70.38
C ASP A 155 -4.72 -20.90 71.28
N GLY A 156 -5.93 -20.94 70.70
CA GLY A 156 -7.15 -21.33 71.41
C GLY A 156 -7.13 -22.82 71.84
N LEU A 157 -6.62 -23.70 70.98
CA LEU A 157 -6.48 -25.13 71.26
C LEU A 157 -5.35 -25.45 72.25
N GLU A 158 -4.24 -24.71 72.22
CA GLU A 158 -3.14 -24.87 73.18
C GLU A 158 -3.58 -24.58 74.62
N LYS A 159 -4.53 -23.65 74.79
CA LYS A 159 -5.10 -23.28 76.10
C LYS A 159 -6.17 -24.26 76.58
N PHE A 160 -6.63 -25.19 75.73
CA PHE A 160 -7.64 -26.19 76.07
C PHE A 160 -7.01 -27.42 76.71
N LYS A 161 -7.06 -27.50 78.05
CA LYS A 161 -6.59 -28.66 78.82
C LYS A 161 -7.78 -29.56 79.18
N VAL A 162 -7.69 -30.86 78.83
CA VAL A 162 -8.73 -31.85 79.14
C VAL A 162 -8.37 -32.59 80.42
N ASP A 163 -9.13 -32.37 81.50
CA ASP A 163 -9.00 -33.09 82.77
C ASP A 163 -10.03 -34.23 82.85
N PRO A 164 -9.63 -35.51 82.95
CA PRO A 164 -10.54 -36.66 82.95
C PRO A 164 -11.43 -36.79 84.21
N GLU A 165 -11.03 -36.21 85.34
CA GLU A 165 -11.68 -36.41 86.64
C GLU A 165 -12.69 -35.31 87.02
N LYS A 166 -12.67 -34.15 86.34
CA LYS A 166 -13.54 -33.01 86.65
C LYS A 166 -14.09 -32.38 85.36
N ILE A 167 -15.23 -32.86 84.90
CA ILE A 167 -15.94 -32.36 83.71
C ILE A 167 -16.15 -30.83 83.78
N GLN A 168 -16.35 -30.27 84.98
CA GLN A 168 -16.53 -28.83 85.19
C GLN A 168 -15.32 -27.99 84.74
N ASN A 169 -14.09 -28.49 84.89
CA ASN A 169 -12.88 -27.78 84.47
C ASN A 169 -12.74 -27.77 82.94
N THR A 170 -13.10 -28.88 82.29
CA THR A 170 -13.15 -28.98 80.83
C THR A 170 -14.20 -28.04 80.23
N VAL A 171 -15.35 -27.88 80.89
CA VAL A 171 -16.39 -26.90 80.48
C VAL A 171 -15.91 -25.46 80.67
N ASN A 172 -15.19 -25.16 81.76
CA ASN A 172 -14.60 -23.82 81.98
C ASN A 172 -13.49 -23.49 80.97
N GLY A 173 -12.84 -24.50 80.36
CA GLY A 173 -11.87 -24.34 79.28
C GLY A 173 -12.47 -24.01 77.91
N LEU A 174 -13.79 -24.19 77.72
CA LEU A 174 -14.47 -23.88 76.45
C LEU A 174 -14.61 -22.36 76.22
N GLY A 175 -14.74 -21.57 77.27
CA GLY A 175 -14.88 -20.11 77.17
C GLY A 175 -13.68 -19.44 76.47
N PRO A 176 -12.45 -19.62 76.98
CA PRO A 176 -11.24 -19.08 76.35
C PRO A 176 -10.99 -19.62 74.93
N LEU A 177 -11.39 -20.86 74.64
CA LEU A 177 -11.28 -21.45 73.30
C LEU A 177 -12.25 -20.77 72.31
N LEU A 178 -13.52 -20.58 72.70
CA LEU A 178 -14.51 -19.89 71.87
C LEU A 178 -14.17 -18.41 71.66
N GLU A 179 -13.61 -17.75 72.68
CA GLU A 179 -13.16 -16.36 72.59
C GLU A 179 -11.94 -16.21 71.66
N GLY A 180 -10.96 -17.11 71.76
CA GLY A 180 -9.81 -17.16 70.83
C GLY A 180 -10.22 -17.38 69.38
N VAL A 181 -11.16 -18.31 69.13
CA VAL A 181 -11.76 -18.54 67.81
C VAL A 181 -12.46 -17.28 67.30
N GLN A 182 -13.30 -16.64 68.13
CA GLN A 182 -14.04 -15.43 67.76
C GLN A 182 -13.10 -14.29 67.33
N HIS A 183 -12.01 -14.06 68.06
CA HIS A 183 -11.03 -13.03 67.70
C HIS A 183 -10.30 -13.32 66.40
N ALA A 184 -9.99 -14.60 66.14
CA ALA A 184 -9.35 -15.05 64.90
C ALA A 184 -10.26 -14.81 63.68
N PHE A 185 -11.56 -15.08 63.81
CA PHE A 185 -12.55 -14.81 62.75
C PHE A 185 -12.75 -13.30 62.50
N LEU A 186 -12.78 -12.47 63.54
CA LEU A 186 -12.87 -11.01 63.39
C LEU A 186 -11.65 -10.42 62.68
N ALA A 187 -10.44 -10.89 63.01
CA ALA A 187 -9.21 -10.46 62.34
C ALA A 187 -9.22 -10.79 60.83
N SER A 188 -9.72 -11.98 60.46
CA SER A 188 -9.87 -12.41 59.07
C SER A 188 -10.93 -11.61 58.32
N GLY A 189 -12.08 -11.37 58.95
CA GLY A 189 -13.12 -10.49 58.39
C GLY A 189 -12.60 -9.08 58.11
N ALA A 190 -11.78 -8.52 59.01
CA ALA A 190 -11.14 -7.23 58.80
C ALA A 190 -10.11 -7.25 57.66
N ALA A 191 -9.35 -8.35 57.50
CA ALA A 191 -8.39 -8.49 56.41
C ALA A 191 -9.09 -8.57 55.04
N ILE A 192 -10.20 -9.31 54.94
CA ILE A 192 -11.03 -9.37 53.73
C ILE A 192 -11.63 -7.99 53.42
N PHE A 193 -12.13 -7.28 54.44
CA PHE A 193 -12.63 -5.92 54.27
C PHE A 193 -11.56 -4.96 53.76
N CYS A 194 -10.35 -4.99 54.34
CA CYS A 194 -9.20 -4.19 53.89
C CYS A 194 -8.82 -4.52 52.44
N ALA A 195 -8.81 -5.80 52.07
CA ALA A 195 -8.54 -6.23 50.69
C ALA A 195 -9.59 -5.67 49.71
N MET A 196 -10.88 -5.70 50.07
CA MET A 196 -11.96 -5.15 49.25
C MET A 196 -11.83 -3.63 49.07
N VAL A 197 -11.51 -2.91 50.14
CA VAL A 197 -11.25 -1.46 50.09
C VAL A 197 -10.08 -1.15 49.16
N VAL A 198 -8.97 -1.89 49.27
CA VAL A 198 -7.81 -1.74 48.38
C VAL A 198 -8.19 -1.93 46.91
N VAL A 199 -8.95 -2.98 46.58
CA VAL A 199 -9.42 -3.23 45.20
C VAL A 199 -10.28 -2.09 44.69
N LEU A 200 -11.26 -1.65 45.48
CA LEU A 200 -12.20 -0.60 45.08
C LEU A 200 -11.45 0.72 44.80
N PHE A 201 -10.58 1.16 45.71
CA PHE A 201 -9.83 2.40 45.54
C PHE A 201 -8.81 2.32 44.41
N SER A 202 -8.07 1.22 44.32
CA SER A 202 -7.06 1.04 43.26
C SER A 202 -7.70 1.06 41.87
N ARG A 203 -8.76 0.28 41.65
CA ARG A 203 -9.49 0.24 40.38
C ARG A 203 -10.14 1.57 40.05
N PHE A 204 -10.69 2.28 41.03
CA PHE A 204 -11.26 3.61 40.81
C PHE A 204 -10.22 4.64 40.35
N ILE A 205 -9.05 4.66 40.97
CA ILE A 205 -7.96 5.58 40.61
C ILE A 205 -7.42 5.26 39.21
N VAL A 206 -7.18 3.99 38.89
CA VAL A 206 -6.72 3.55 37.56
C VAL A 206 -7.71 3.95 36.48
N ALA A 207 -9.01 3.65 36.67
CA ALA A 207 -10.05 4.03 35.71
C ALA A 207 -10.08 5.56 35.47
N ARG A 208 -9.87 6.36 36.53
CA ARG A 208 -9.81 7.82 36.41
C ARG A 208 -8.56 8.28 35.66
N LEU A 209 -7.41 7.63 35.85
CA LEU A 209 -6.17 7.94 35.15
C LEU A 209 -6.22 7.53 33.69
N TYR A 210 -6.80 6.38 33.35
CA TYR A 210 -7.00 5.96 31.95
C TYR A 210 -7.85 6.96 31.16
N ARG A 211 -8.98 7.43 31.73
CA ARG A 211 -9.78 8.50 31.10
C ARG A 211 -8.98 9.80 30.93
N LEU A 212 -8.07 10.08 31.86
CA LEU A 212 -7.23 11.27 31.80
C LEU A 212 -6.16 11.17 30.70
N VAL A 213 -5.59 9.98 30.50
CA VAL A 213 -4.65 9.67 29.40
C VAL A 213 -5.38 9.77 28.06
N GLU A 214 -6.58 9.23 27.94
CA GLU A 214 -7.41 9.34 26.74
C GLU A 214 -7.75 10.80 26.40
N HIS A 215 -8.07 11.61 27.41
CA HIS A 215 -8.25 13.05 27.20
C HIS A 215 -6.94 13.74 26.78
N LEU A 216 -5.78 13.26 27.23
CA LEU A 216 -4.48 13.78 26.84
C LEU A 216 -4.17 13.42 25.39
N THR A 217 -4.31 12.17 24.98
CA THR A 217 -4.07 11.70 23.61
C THR A 217 -4.96 12.45 22.64
N HIS A 218 -6.27 12.53 22.90
CA HIS A 218 -7.19 13.33 22.08
C HIS A 218 -6.85 14.82 22.05
N ALA A 219 -6.35 15.39 23.14
CA ALA A 219 -5.95 16.80 23.14
C ALA A 219 -4.71 17.03 22.26
N ILE A 220 -3.76 16.09 22.26
CA ILE A 220 -2.57 16.11 21.39
C ILE A 220 -2.98 15.91 19.93
N ASP A 221 -3.78 14.88 19.61
CA ASP A 221 -4.27 14.62 18.25
C ASP A 221 -5.13 15.76 17.72
N SER A 222 -5.86 16.47 18.59
CA SER A 222 -6.63 17.65 18.16
C SER A 222 -5.78 18.87 17.82
N LEU A 223 -4.48 18.83 18.14
CA LEU A 223 -3.55 19.93 17.91
C LEU A 223 -2.88 19.84 16.52
N TYR A 224 -2.72 18.63 16.00
CA TYR A 224 -2.10 18.34 14.70
C TYR A 224 -3.02 17.46 13.87
N ALA A 225 -3.39 17.91 12.67
CA ALA A 225 -4.20 17.09 11.77
C ALA A 225 -3.46 15.78 11.41
N THR A 226 -4.17 14.66 11.50
CA THR A 226 -3.70 13.33 11.08
C THR A 226 -3.77 13.18 9.56
N GLY A 227 -3.04 12.21 8.99
CA GLY A 227 -3.17 11.86 7.57
C GLY A 227 -2.14 12.49 6.63
N ALA A 228 -1.02 13.00 7.17
CA ALA A 228 0.09 13.45 6.31
C ALA A 228 0.57 12.33 5.37
N GLY A 229 0.71 11.10 5.88
CA GLY A 229 1.12 9.94 5.07
C GLY A 229 0.12 9.59 3.96
N GLU A 230 -1.17 9.70 4.20
CA GLU A 230 -2.22 9.38 3.22
C GLU A 230 -2.27 10.41 2.08
N ASP A 231 -2.15 11.72 2.38
CA ASP A 231 -2.07 12.78 1.36
C ASP A 231 -0.75 12.69 0.57
N TYR A 232 0.36 12.29 1.20
CA TYR A 232 1.60 11.97 0.46
C TYR A 232 1.43 10.77 -0.47
N LEU A 233 0.75 9.71 -0.03
CA LEU A 233 0.45 8.55 -0.87
C LEU A 233 -0.49 8.94 -2.01
N GLU A 234 -1.55 9.72 -1.73
CA GLU A 234 -2.46 10.24 -2.76
C GLU A 234 -1.71 11.09 -3.79
N ARG A 235 -0.83 12.00 -3.34
CA ARG A 235 -0.01 12.83 -4.25
C ARG A 235 1.00 12.02 -5.03
N LEU A 236 1.63 11.02 -4.41
CA LEU A 236 2.56 10.13 -5.09
C LEU A 236 1.83 9.32 -6.16
N VAL A 237 0.65 8.78 -5.83
CA VAL A 237 -0.22 8.10 -6.79
C VAL A 237 -0.64 9.04 -7.90
N ARG A 238 -1.11 10.26 -7.58
CA ARG A 238 -1.51 11.25 -8.58
C ARG A 238 -0.36 11.71 -9.46
N SER A 239 0.83 11.91 -8.90
CA SER A 239 2.05 12.22 -9.67
C SER A 239 2.47 11.04 -10.54
N SER A 240 2.27 9.80 -10.06
CA SER A 240 2.54 8.58 -10.82
C SER A 240 1.55 8.43 -11.98
N GLU A 241 0.26 8.65 -11.74
CA GLU A 241 -0.80 8.67 -12.76
C GLU A 241 -0.53 9.75 -13.82
N GLN A 242 -0.15 10.97 -13.39
CA GLN A 242 0.24 12.06 -14.30
C GLN A 242 1.50 11.73 -15.08
N ASN A 243 2.50 11.09 -14.47
CA ASN A 243 3.70 10.64 -15.17
C ASN A 243 3.40 9.53 -16.16
N ALA A 244 2.54 8.57 -15.81
CA ALA A 244 2.10 7.51 -16.71
C ALA A 244 1.36 8.09 -17.93
N ALA A 245 0.45 9.04 -17.70
CA ALA A 245 -0.25 9.77 -18.77
C ALA A 245 0.72 10.57 -19.65
N SER A 246 1.66 11.30 -19.05
CA SER A 246 2.68 12.07 -19.78
C SER A 246 3.62 11.16 -20.58
N THR A 247 3.96 9.97 -20.04
CA THR A 247 4.78 8.96 -20.73
C THR A 247 4.03 8.35 -21.90
N ALA A 248 2.72 8.09 -21.75
CA ALA A 248 1.88 7.64 -22.85
C ALA A 248 1.79 8.70 -23.96
N GLN A 249 1.62 9.98 -23.60
CA GLN A 249 1.64 11.08 -24.57
C GLN A 249 3.00 11.23 -25.26
N LEU A 250 4.11 11.11 -24.52
CA LEU A 250 5.45 11.12 -25.11
C LEU A 250 5.65 9.94 -26.07
N LYS A 251 5.19 8.75 -25.71
CA LYS A 251 5.23 7.57 -26.59
C LYS A 251 4.47 7.83 -27.88
N ASP A 252 3.24 8.32 -27.79
CA ASP A 252 2.40 8.55 -28.97
C ASP A 252 2.96 9.67 -29.86
N ALA A 253 3.44 10.76 -29.26
CA ALA A 253 4.11 11.84 -29.98
C ALA A 253 5.40 11.35 -30.68
N LEU A 254 6.21 10.53 -30.00
CA LEU A 254 7.47 10.02 -30.55
C LEU A 254 7.24 8.99 -31.67
N VAL A 255 6.21 8.14 -31.54
CA VAL A 255 5.81 7.21 -32.61
C VAL A 255 5.31 7.96 -33.85
N GLU A 256 4.48 8.98 -33.66
CA GLU A 256 3.96 9.82 -34.73
C GLU A 256 5.08 10.59 -35.45
N ASP A 257 6.01 11.20 -34.70
CA ASP A 257 7.15 11.94 -35.28
C ASP A 257 8.13 11.00 -36.01
N LEU A 258 8.40 9.82 -35.45
CA LEU A 258 9.25 8.82 -36.11
C LEU A 258 8.60 8.32 -37.40
N HIS A 259 7.29 8.08 -37.39
CA HIS A 259 6.53 7.69 -38.57
C HIS A 259 6.60 8.79 -39.64
N LYS A 260 6.38 10.06 -39.29
CA LYS A 260 6.49 11.19 -40.20
C LYS A 260 7.90 11.36 -40.77
N MET A 261 8.93 11.20 -39.95
CA MET A 261 10.32 11.32 -40.38
C MET A 261 10.70 10.21 -41.36
N MET A 262 10.29 8.97 -41.08
CA MET A 262 10.53 7.82 -41.96
C MET A 262 9.77 7.96 -43.28
N THR A 263 8.49 8.36 -43.25
CA THR A 263 7.70 8.60 -44.46
C THR A 263 8.29 9.74 -45.30
N ASN A 264 8.69 10.86 -44.69
CA ASN A 264 9.36 11.96 -45.40
C ASN A 264 10.71 11.54 -46.00
N LEU A 265 11.50 10.71 -45.30
CA LEU A 265 12.76 10.19 -45.81
C LEU A 265 12.54 9.30 -47.02
N VAL A 266 11.55 8.40 -46.96
CA VAL A 266 11.21 7.49 -48.06
C VAL A 266 10.66 8.28 -49.26
N GLU A 267 9.74 9.22 -49.05
CA GLU A 267 9.22 10.08 -50.14
C GLU A 267 10.33 10.92 -50.78
N ARG A 268 11.23 11.53 -49.97
CA ARG A 268 12.37 12.28 -50.51
C ARG A 268 13.35 11.38 -51.26
N GLN A 269 13.57 10.16 -50.78
CA GLN A 269 14.44 9.19 -51.46
C GLN A 269 13.83 8.71 -52.78
N ILE A 270 12.52 8.43 -52.81
CA ILE A 270 11.80 8.07 -54.04
C ILE A 270 11.85 9.23 -55.04
N ALA A 271 11.56 10.46 -54.60
CA ALA A 271 11.62 11.64 -55.46
C ALA A 271 13.05 11.90 -56.00
N ALA A 272 14.07 11.73 -55.16
CA ALA A 272 15.46 11.84 -55.58
C ALA A 272 15.86 10.73 -56.57
N GLN A 273 15.32 9.52 -56.39
CA GLN A 273 15.59 8.37 -57.26
C GLN A 273 14.84 8.48 -58.60
N GLU A 274 13.62 9.03 -58.61
CA GLU A 274 12.86 9.34 -59.82
C GLU A 274 13.54 10.47 -60.61
N ALA A 275 13.98 11.53 -59.94
CA ALA A 275 14.79 12.60 -60.55
C ALA A 275 16.12 12.06 -61.09
N SER A 276 16.79 11.15 -60.37
CA SER A 276 18.01 10.48 -60.82
C SER A 276 17.76 9.54 -62.00
N SER A 277 16.61 8.85 -62.05
CA SER A 277 16.23 7.97 -63.16
C SER A 277 15.88 8.77 -64.42
N LEU A 278 15.20 9.91 -64.26
CA LEU A 278 14.92 10.84 -65.35
C LEU A 278 16.22 11.46 -65.89
N ALA A 279 17.11 11.89 -64.99
CA ALA A 279 18.43 12.42 -65.35
C ALA A 279 19.29 11.37 -66.06
N LEU A 280 19.25 10.11 -65.60
CA LEU A 280 19.92 8.99 -66.26
C LEU A 280 19.31 8.73 -67.65
N GLY A 281 17.99 8.81 -67.80
CA GLY A 281 17.30 8.68 -69.07
C GLY A 281 17.68 9.78 -70.07
N THR A 282 17.75 11.04 -69.62
CA THR A 282 18.22 12.16 -70.46
C THR A 282 19.70 12.03 -70.80
N HIS A 283 20.54 11.62 -69.84
CA HIS A 283 21.98 11.50 -70.07
C HIS A 283 22.32 10.33 -71.00
N ILE A 284 21.59 9.20 -70.88
CA ILE A 284 21.67 8.08 -71.83
C ILE A 284 21.14 8.50 -73.19
N GLY A 285 20.01 9.23 -73.25
CA GLY A 285 19.44 9.75 -74.49
C GLY A 285 20.39 10.68 -75.23
N ASP A 286 20.98 11.65 -74.54
CA ASP A 286 21.95 12.60 -75.10
C ASP A 286 23.25 11.90 -75.48
N SER A 287 23.74 10.96 -74.67
CA SER A 287 24.96 10.21 -74.97
C SER A 287 24.78 9.26 -76.16
N ILE A 288 23.63 8.59 -76.28
CA ILE A 288 23.30 7.76 -77.44
C ILE A 288 23.09 8.64 -78.67
N SER A 289 22.41 9.79 -78.54
CA SER A 289 22.21 10.73 -79.64
C SER A 289 23.54 11.28 -80.15
N GLN A 290 24.46 11.69 -79.27
CA GLN A 290 25.82 12.11 -79.66
C GLN A 290 26.66 10.95 -80.22
N ALA A 291 26.60 9.77 -79.61
CA ALA A 291 27.37 8.60 -80.03
C ALA A 291 26.92 8.06 -81.40
N ILE A 292 25.66 8.25 -81.80
CA ILE A 292 25.12 7.82 -83.09
C ILE A 292 25.15 8.93 -84.14
N ALA A 293 24.99 10.20 -83.74
CA ALA A 293 24.97 11.33 -84.68
C ALA A 293 26.27 11.48 -85.46
N GLU A 294 27.42 11.31 -84.81
CA GLU A 294 28.72 11.49 -85.48
C GLU A 294 29.05 10.35 -86.48
N PRO A 295 28.85 9.06 -86.15
CA PRO A 295 28.93 7.98 -87.13
C PRO A 295 27.92 8.12 -88.27
N MET A 296 26.66 8.49 -88.00
CA MET A 296 25.64 8.69 -89.03
C MET A 296 25.98 9.82 -90.00
N LYS A 297 26.56 10.91 -89.49
CA LYS A 297 27.04 12.01 -90.32
C LYS A 297 28.22 11.57 -91.19
N ARG A 298 29.17 10.81 -90.64
CA ARG A 298 30.27 10.24 -91.43
C ARG A 298 29.80 9.22 -92.48
N VAL A 299 28.74 8.46 -92.21
CA VAL A 299 28.08 7.57 -93.18
C VAL A 299 27.41 8.39 -94.30
N SER A 300 26.73 9.49 -93.95
CA SER A 300 26.15 10.43 -94.93
C SER A 300 27.24 11.04 -95.83
N ASP A 301 28.29 11.58 -95.24
CA ASP A 301 29.42 12.19 -95.96
C ASP A 301 30.14 11.16 -96.85
N ALA A 302 30.26 9.90 -96.40
CA ALA A 302 30.83 8.83 -97.19
C ALA A 302 29.91 8.30 -98.30
N MET A 303 28.59 8.30 -98.10
CA MET A 303 27.62 8.00 -99.15
C MET A 303 27.61 9.09 -100.23
N GLU A 304 27.83 10.34 -99.86
CA GLU A 304 27.99 11.47 -100.79
C GLU A 304 29.27 11.35 -101.63
N VAL A 305 30.37 10.87 -101.04
CA VAL A 305 31.63 10.57 -101.76
C VAL A 305 31.51 9.29 -102.63
N THR A 306 30.70 8.31 -102.23
CA THR A 306 30.48 7.06 -102.99
C THR A 306 29.65 7.25 -104.26
N ALA A 307 28.85 8.32 -104.35
CA ALA A 307 28.12 8.68 -105.57
C ALA A 307 29.04 9.00 -106.77
N ARG A 308 30.37 9.06 -106.56
CA ARG A 308 31.35 9.32 -107.62
C ARG A 308 32.49 8.28 -107.78
N GLY A 309 32.49 7.13 -107.10
CA GLY A 309 33.44 6.04 -107.46
C GLY A 309 33.60 4.85 -106.49
N ASN A 310 33.66 3.64 -107.08
CA ASN A 310 34.04 2.27 -106.61
C ASN A 310 33.67 1.78 -105.18
N GLY A 311 32.79 0.77 -105.12
CA GLY A 311 32.19 0.17 -103.93
C GLY A 311 33.03 -0.84 -103.11
N GLU A 312 34.35 -0.95 -103.29
CA GLU A 312 35.19 -1.81 -102.45
C GLU A 312 35.61 -1.14 -101.12
N GLN A 313 35.56 0.19 -101.05
CA GLN A 313 35.99 0.97 -99.88
C GLN A 313 34.94 1.00 -98.75
N VAL A 314 33.68 0.64 -99.05
CA VAL A 314 32.55 0.66 -98.12
C VAL A 314 32.66 -0.45 -97.08
N ASN A 315 33.20 -1.62 -97.43
CA ASN A 315 33.25 -2.76 -96.51
C ASN A 315 34.28 -2.55 -95.38
N SER A 316 35.47 -2.04 -95.70
CA SER A 316 36.50 -1.66 -94.72
C SER A 316 36.06 -0.47 -93.84
N MET A 317 35.29 0.46 -94.41
CA MET A 317 34.75 1.61 -93.67
C MET A 317 33.62 1.20 -92.70
N LEU A 318 32.75 0.27 -93.10
CA LEU A 318 31.73 -0.30 -92.21
C LEU A 318 32.35 -1.14 -91.08
N GLU A 319 33.41 -1.89 -91.37
CA GLU A 319 34.16 -2.62 -90.35
C GLU A 319 34.81 -1.65 -89.34
N THR A 320 35.47 -0.60 -89.82
CA THR A 320 36.06 0.45 -88.96
C THR A 320 35.00 1.22 -88.15
N LEU A 321 33.82 1.46 -88.72
CA LEU A 321 32.68 2.07 -88.04
C LEU A 321 32.06 1.14 -86.98
N LEU A 322 31.95 -0.16 -87.25
CA LEU A 322 31.47 -1.15 -86.29
C LEU A 322 32.46 -1.34 -85.14
N THR A 323 33.76 -1.38 -85.43
CA THR A 323 34.81 -1.42 -84.39
C THR A 323 34.83 -0.13 -83.57
N GLY A 324 34.69 1.04 -84.23
CA GLY A 324 34.60 2.33 -83.56
C GLY A 324 33.33 2.49 -82.71
N PHE A 325 32.20 1.96 -83.17
CA PHE A 325 30.95 1.93 -82.43
C PHE A 325 31.02 0.98 -81.23
N MET A 326 31.55 -0.24 -81.41
CA MET A 326 31.78 -1.20 -80.32
C MET A 326 32.72 -0.64 -79.26
N ALA A 327 33.82 0.01 -79.67
CA ALA A 327 34.75 0.66 -78.75
C ALA A 327 34.10 1.81 -77.97
N LYS A 328 33.28 2.63 -78.63
CA LYS A 328 32.55 3.74 -77.96
C LYS A 328 31.45 3.22 -77.03
N LEU A 329 30.77 2.13 -77.39
CA LEU A 329 29.73 1.49 -76.59
C LEU A 329 30.34 0.81 -75.36
N GLU A 330 31.49 0.15 -75.50
CA GLU A 330 32.24 -0.41 -74.37
C GLU A 330 32.84 0.66 -73.45
N ASP A 331 33.31 1.79 -73.98
CA ASP A 331 33.78 2.93 -73.17
C ASP A 331 32.63 3.61 -72.40
N THR A 332 31.48 3.79 -73.05
CA THR A 332 30.29 4.42 -72.42
C THR A 332 29.65 3.50 -71.37
N PHE A 333 29.41 2.22 -71.70
CA PHE A 333 28.85 1.27 -70.73
C PHE A 333 29.86 0.87 -69.65
N GLY A 334 31.15 0.76 -69.99
CA GLY A 334 32.22 0.45 -69.04
C GLY A 334 32.50 1.59 -68.07
N GLY A 335 32.45 2.84 -68.53
CA GLY A 335 32.55 4.04 -67.68
C GLY A 335 31.37 4.19 -66.73
N GLN A 336 30.14 3.98 -67.24
CA GLN A 336 28.91 4.08 -66.42
C GLN A 336 28.83 2.97 -65.35
N MET A 337 29.22 1.73 -65.69
CA MET A 337 29.24 0.61 -64.73
C MET A 337 30.30 0.79 -63.63
N ARG A 338 31.46 1.39 -63.94
CA ARG A 338 32.44 1.77 -62.92
C ARG A 338 31.88 2.84 -61.98
N GLY A 339 31.17 3.85 -62.50
CA GLY A 339 30.53 4.88 -61.68
C GLY A 339 29.45 4.32 -60.73
N ILE A 340 28.63 3.38 -61.19
CA ILE A 340 27.63 2.70 -60.35
C ILE A 340 28.31 1.87 -59.24
N ASN A 341 29.42 1.18 -59.56
CA ASN A 341 30.17 0.39 -58.59
C ASN A 341 30.81 1.28 -57.51
N GLU A 342 31.40 2.41 -57.92
CA GLU A 342 31.99 3.40 -57.01
C GLU A 342 30.94 4.04 -56.09
N GLN A 343 29.74 4.33 -56.61
CA GLN A 343 28.64 4.90 -55.82
C GLN A 343 28.04 3.88 -54.83
N MET A 344 27.96 2.61 -55.21
CA MET A 344 27.57 1.50 -54.32
C MET A 344 28.60 1.29 -53.20
N GLN A 345 29.89 1.43 -53.50
CA GLN A 345 30.98 1.32 -52.55
C GLN A 345 30.97 2.49 -51.54
N LYS A 346 30.69 3.71 -51.99
CA LYS A 346 30.49 4.90 -51.12
C LYS A 346 29.29 4.77 -50.17
N SER A 347 28.21 4.12 -50.61
CA SER A 347 27.07 3.79 -49.75
C SER A 347 27.44 2.75 -48.68
N MET A 348 28.23 1.73 -49.02
CA MET A 348 28.73 0.75 -48.04
C MET A 348 29.67 1.40 -47.00
N GLU A 349 30.51 2.33 -47.44
CA GLU A 349 31.42 3.09 -46.57
C GLU A 349 30.67 4.00 -45.59
N SER A 350 29.59 4.65 -46.06
CA SER A 350 28.71 5.44 -45.20
C SER A 350 27.96 4.59 -44.17
N MET A 351 27.55 3.37 -44.51
CA MET A 351 26.97 2.42 -43.54
C MET A 351 27.99 1.93 -42.51
N ALA A 352 29.24 1.69 -42.92
CA ALA A 352 30.32 1.34 -42.01
C ALA A 352 30.66 2.47 -41.01
N ALA A 353 30.57 3.73 -41.45
CA ALA A 353 30.75 4.90 -40.59
C ALA A 353 29.69 4.99 -39.47
N VAL A 354 28.42 4.68 -39.78
CA VAL A 354 27.34 4.63 -38.78
C VAL A 354 27.59 3.54 -37.72
N GLN A 355 28.10 2.38 -38.13
CA GLN A 355 28.47 1.30 -37.21
C GLN A 355 29.63 1.69 -36.28
N SER A 356 30.64 2.37 -36.82
CA SER A 356 31.79 2.86 -36.04
C SER A 356 31.38 3.91 -35.00
N SER A 357 30.46 4.81 -35.34
CA SER A 357 29.94 5.82 -34.42
C SER A 357 29.22 5.22 -33.20
N LEU A 358 28.45 4.13 -33.42
CA LEU A 358 27.80 3.38 -32.34
C LEU A 358 28.80 2.67 -31.41
N GLN A 359 29.92 2.17 -31.93
CA GLN A 359 31.00 1.59 -31.11
C GLN A 359 31.78 2.65 -30.31
N GLY A 360 31.96 3.85 -30.85
CA GLY A 360 32.56 4.98 -30.13
C GLY A 360 31.75 5.38 -28.90
N LEU A 361 30.43 5.51 -29.06
CA LEU A 361 29.50 5.80 -27.96
C LEU A 361 29.56 4.79 -26.81
N LEU A 362 29.70 3.49 -27.13
CA LEU A 362 29.86 2.43 -26.13
C LEU A 362 31.20 2.51 -25.38
N THR A 363 32.25 3.00 -26.04
CA THR A 363 33.60 3.10 -25.46
C THR A 363 33.71 4.28 -24.50
N ASP A 364 33.10 5.42 -24.85
CA ASP A 364 33.04 6.62 -23.99
C ASP A 364 32.29 6.34 -22.68
N ILE A 365 31.22 5.54 -22.74
CA ILE A 365 30.48 5.12 -21.54
C ILE A 365 31.38 4.31 -20.59
N LYS A 366 32.23 3.42 -21.13
CA LYS A 366 33.15 2.61 -20.33
C LYS A 366 34.21 3.48 -19.63
N HIS A 367 34.83 4.41 -20.37
CA HIS A 367 35.87 5.29 -19.84
C HIS A 367 35.33 6.23 -18.75
N THR A 368 34.10 6.73 -18.91
CA THR A 368 33.46 7.60 -17.91
C THR A 368 33.23 6.87 -16.59
N ASN A 369 32.94 5.57 -16.64
CA ASN A 369 32.70 4.74 -15.45
C ASN A 369 34.00 4.42 -14.69
N GLU A 370 35.10 4.15 -15.40
CA GLU A 370 36.42 3.90 -14.80
C GLU A 370 36.97 5.17 -14.10
N GLN A 371 36.77 6.35 -14.72
CA GLN A 371 37.20 7.62 -14.15
C GLN A 371 36.45 7.99 -12.86
N ALA A 372 35.15 7.71 -12.79
CA ALA A 372 34.34 7.93 -11.58
C ALA A 372 34.80 7.03 -10.41
N ALA A 373 35.15 5.77 -10.68
CA ALA A 373 35.66 4.85 -9.67
C ALA A 373 37.05 5.25 -9.12
N SER A 374 37.95 5.70 -10.01
CA SER A 374 39.29 6.18 -9.62
C SER A 374 39.22 7.42 -8.72
N GLN A 375 38.34 8.37 -9.06
CA GLN A 375 38.19 9.61 -8.30
C GLN A 375 37.69 9.35 -6.87
N MET A 376 36.78 8.38 -6.71
CA MET A 376 36.26 7.97 -5.40
C MET A 376 37.34 7.33 -4.51
N SER A 377 38.27 6.56 -5.07
CA SER A 377 39.41 5.98 -4.34
C SER A 377 40.37 7.04 -3.82
N GLY A 378 40.68 8.06 -4.64
CA GLY A 378 41.58 9.15 -4.23
C GLY A 378 41.03 9.98 -3.06
N THR A 379 39.71 10.23 -3.05
CA THR A 379 39.07 10.91 -1.91
C THR A 379 39.10 10.11 -0.61
N LEU A 380 39.10 8.77 -0.69
CA LEU A 380 39.15 7.90 0.49
C LEU A 380 40.55 7.84 1.10
N GLU A 381 41.59 7.87 0.27
CA GLU A 381 42.99 7.92 0.69
C GLU A 381 43.32 9.23 1.44
N ASP A 382 42.85 10.37 0.94
CA ASP A 382 43.02 11.68 1.58
C ASP A 382 42.31 11.77 2.96
N ALA A 383 41.15 11.10 3.09
CA ALA A 383 40.42 11.04 4.36
C ALA A 383 41.16 10.21 5.42
N MET A 384 41.77 9.08 5.01
CA MET A 384 42.57 8.23 5.90
C MET A 384 43.84 8.93 6.39
N LYS A 385 44.50 9.69 5.51
CA LYS A 385 45.71 10.44 5.86
C LYS A 385 45.44 11.54 6.89
N LYS A 386 44.33 12.29 6.73
CA LYS A 386 43.88 13.29 7.71
C LYS A 386 43.52 12.69 9.07
N ALA A 387 43.00 11.46 9.10
CA ALA A 387 42.69 10.78 10.35
C ALA A 387 43.95 10.38 11.13
N ALA A 388 45.00 9.92 10.43
CA ALA A 388 46.28 9.57 11.02
C ALA A 388 47.02 10.80 11.61
N ASP A 389 47.03 11.93 10.90
CA ASP A 389 47.67 13.17 11.38
C ASP A 389 46.99 13.71 12.66
N ASN A 390 45.66 13.56 12.77
CA ASN A 390 44.91 14.01 13.94
C ASN A 390 45.19 13.17 15.20
N GLN A 391 45.59 11.91 15.03
CA GLN A 391 45.92 10.99 16.13
C GLN A 391 47.30 11.27 16.73
N GLN A 392 48.23 11.77 15.92
CA GLN A 392 49.58 12.14 16.38
C GLN A 392 49.57 13.45 17.19
N LEU A 393 48.76 14.44 16.79
CA LEU A 393 48.58 15.70 17.53
C LEU A 393 48.07 15.49 18.96
N LEU A 394 47.18 14.51 19.18
CA LEU A 394 46.67 14.15 20.50
C LEU A 394 47.75 13.54 21.42
N THR A 395 48.76 12.90 20.83
CA THR A 395 49.85 12.25 21.57
C THR A 395 50.86 13.28 22.09
N ASP A 396 51.13 14.34 21.30
CA ASP A 396 52.04 15.41 21.70
C ASP A 396 51.45 16.29 22.83
N GLN A 397 50.15 16.58 22.80
CA GLN A 397 49.49 17.34 23.87
C GLN A 397 49.51 16.64 25.24
N MET A 398 49.50 15.29 25.26
CA MET A 398 49.64 14.53 26.51
C MET A 398 51.04 14.67 27.13
N ARG A 399 52.07 14.88 26.31
CA ARG A 399 53.46 14.93 26.78
C ARG A 399 53.77 16.26 27.50
N ASP A 400 53.21 17.36 27.02
CA ASP A 400 53.37 18.68 27.63
C ASP A 400 52.71 18.76 29.02
N PHE A 401 51.54 18.14 29.18
CA PHE A 401 50.82 18.09 30.46
C PHE A 401 51.64 17.43 31.59
N VAL A 402 52.44 16.40 31.26
CA VAL A 402 53.28 15.67 32.23
C VAL A 402 54.49 16.50 32.67
N GLN A 403 55.00 17.40 31.83
CA GLN A 403 56.12 18.29 32.17
C GLN A 403 55.69 19.40 33.15
N ASP A 404 54.51 19.98 32.97
CA ASP A 404 53.98 21.01 33.88
C ASP A 404 53.76 20.47 35.30
N PHE A 405 53.34 19.20 35.42
CA PHE A 405 53.15 18.55 36.70
C PHE A 405 54.46 18.37 37.49
N ARG A 406 55.58 18.07 36.81
CA ARG A 406 56.90 17.90 37.46
C ARG A 406 57.44 19.21 38.04
N ARG A 407 57.16 20.34 37.41
CA ARG A 407 57.66 21.65 37.84
C ARG A 407 57.04 22.09 39.18
N LEU A 408 55.74 21.82 39.37
CA LEU A 408 55.00 22.18 40.58
C LEU A 408 55.50 21.46 41.85
N VAL A 409 56.05 20.25 41.70
CA VAL A 409 56.52 19.41 42.81
C VAL A 409 57.89 19.87 43.34
N THR A 410 58.70 20.48 42.48
CA THR A 410 60.08 20.87 42.83
C THR A 410 60.10 22.14 43.70
N GLU A 411 59.10 23.01 43.53
CA GLU A 411 58.98 24.30 44.22
C GLU A 411 58.52 24.16 45.69
N GLU A 412 57.78 23.10 46.04
CA GLU A 412 57.36 22.80 47.42
C GLU A 412 58.46 22.09 48.24
N GLN A 413 59.48 21.55 47.57
CA GLN A 413 60.54 20.77 48.22
C GLN A 413 61.60 21.65 48.92
N ASP A 414 61.80 22.88 48.47
CA ASP A 414 62.79 23.81 49.04
C ASP A 414 62.35 24.43 50.38
N LYS A 415 61.05 24.57 50.63
CA LYS A 415 60.51 25.02 51.93
C LYS A 415 60.68 23.99 53.05
N SER A 416 60.78 22.71 52.69
CA SER A 416 60.91 21.58 53.63
C SER A 416 62.33 21.48 54.24
N LYS A 417 63.33 22.01 53.54
CA LYS A 417 64.76 21.83 53.88
C LYS A 417 65.19 22.59 55.14
N GLN A 418 64.54 23.70 55.48
CA GLN A 418 64.84 24.48 56.70
C GLN A 418 64.30 23.86 58.00
N ALA A 419 63.24 23.05 57.92
CA ALA A 419 62.68 22.34 59.09
C ALA A 419 63.45 21.05 59.42
N MET A 420 64.36 20.62 58.53
CA MET A 420 65.01 19.31 58.60
C MET A 420 66.26 19.30 59.50
N ASP A 421 66.96 20.42 59.65
CA ASP A 421 68.22 20.49 60.43
C ASP A 421 68.02 20.32 61.95
N GLU A 422 66.86 20.73 62.48
CA GLU A 422 66.54 20.57 63.91
C GLU A 422 66.12 19.12 64.26
N ALA A 423 65.63 18.36 63.27
CA ALA A 423 65.21 16.97 63.44
C ALA A 423 66.38 15.97 63.43
N VAL A 424 67.51 16.30 62.78
CA VAL A 424 68.66 15.40 62.57
C VAL A 424 69.35 14.97 63.88
N MET A 425 69.37 15.83 64.90
CA MET A 425 69.93 15.49 66.22
C MET A 425 69.11 14.44 66.98
N LYS A 426 67.80 14.33 66.69
CA LYS A 426 66.90 13.35 67.32
C LYS A 426 66.94 11.99 66.60
N VAL A 427 67.14 12.02 65.28
CA VAL A 427 67.18 10.84 64.40
C VAL A 427 68.38 9.92 64.65
N LEU A 428 69.54 10.47 65.04
CA LEU A 428 70.75 9.66 65.29
C LEU A 428 70.57 8.65 66.45
N SER A 429 69.69 8.93 67.40
CA SER A 429 69.36 8.01 68.49
C SER A 429 68.35 6.92 68.08
N GLU A 430 67.49 7.19 67.10
CA GLU A 430 66.44 6.26 66.65
C GLU A 430 66.94 5.32 65.52
N VAL A 431 67.97 5.71 64.77
CA VAL A 431 68.57 4.91 63.68
C VAL A 431 69.25 3.63 64.20
N ALA A 432 69.82 3.66 65.41
CA ALA A 432 70.41 2.47 66.04
C ALA A 432 69.34 1.42 66.39
N THR A 433 68.12 1.85 66.74
CA THR A 433 66.97 0.96 67.03
C THR A 433 66.28 0.50 65.75
N ALA A 434 66.33 1.30 64.68
CA ALA A 434 65.73 0.98 63.39
C ALA A 434 66.50 -0.11 62.60
N MET A 435 67.83 -0.23 62.74
CA MET A 435 68.60 -1.28 62.05
C MET A 435 68.26 -2.70 62.53
N ASP A 436 67.95 -2.87 63.83
CA ASP A 436 67.49 -4.15 64.40
C ASP A 436 66.07 -4.52 63.91
N GLY A 437 65.20 -3.50 63.75
CA GLY A 437 63.87 -3.68 63.13
C GLY A 437 63.91 -4.00 61.64
N MET A 438 64.90 -3.50 60.91
CA MET A 438 64.99 -3.63 59.45
C MET A 438 65.37 -5.06 59.01
N GLU A 439 66.18 -5.79 59.78
CA GLU A 439 66.47 -7.21 59.52
C GLU A 439 65.23 -8.09 59.71
N LYS A 440 64.39 -7.76 60.71
CA LYS A 440 63.12 -8.45 60.98
C LYS A 440 62.07 -8.13 59.91
N VAL A 441 61.95 -6.87 59.50
CA VAL A 441 61.04 -6.45 58.41
C VAL A 441 61.46 -7.10 57.08
N ARG A 442 62.75 -7.16 56.74
CA ARG A 442 63.21 -7.74 55.47
C ARG A 442 62.88 -9.24 55.32
N LYS A 443 62.97 -10.02 56.41
CA LYS A 443 62.58 -11.44 56.42
C LYS A 443 61.07 -11.64 56.30
N THR A 444 60.29 -10.76 56.93
CA THR A 444 58.81 -10.85 56.92
C THR A 444 58.24 -10.36 55.58
N SER A 445 58.79 -9.30 55.00
CA SER A 445 58.39 -8.77 53.69
C SER A 445 58.75 -9.70 52.54
N ALA A 446 59.88 -10.42 52.58
CA ALA A 446 60.21 -11.40 51.53
C ALA A 446 59.21 -12.59 51.51
N LEU A 447 58.72 -13.01 52.68
CA LEU A 447 57.70 -14.06 52.81
C LEU A 447 56.30 -13.57 52.40
N GLU A 448 55.94 -12.34 52.77
CA GLU A 448 54.69 -11.71 52.34
C GLU A 448 54.66 -11.40 50.85
N GLU A 449 55.78 -10.98 50.26
CA GLU A 449 55.89 -10.66 48.85
C GLU A 449 55.85 -11.92 47.98
N SER A 450 56.47 -13.02 48.42
CA SER A 450 56.30 -14.33 47.78
C SER A 450 54.85 -14.82 47.84
N SER A 451 54.19 -14.69 49.00
CA SER A 451 52.78 -15.08 49.16
C SER A 451 51.83 -14.19 48.36
N ARG A 452 52.13 -12.90 48.25
CA ARG A 452 51.40 -11.95 47.40
C ARG A 452 51.56 -12.32 45.93
N ASN A 453 52.77 -12.66 45.49
CA ASN A 453 53.03 -13.02 44.11
C ASN A 453 52.34 -14.34 43.71
N ASP A 454 52.33 -15.34 44.60
CA ASP A 454 51.58 -16.60 44.39
C ASP A 454 50.06 -16.37 44.32
N ARG A 455 49.52 -15.51 45.19
CA ARG A 455 48.10 -15.12 45.10
C ARG A 455 47.80 -14.36 43.81
N LEU A 456 48.69 -13.44 43.39
CA LEU A 456 48.52 -12.71 42.14
C LEU A 456 48.58 -13.64 40.93
N ALA A 457 49.53 -14.58 40.91
CA ALA A 457 49.64 -15.59 39.86
C ALA A 457 48.40 -16.49 39.81
N THR A 458 47.89 -16.91 40.97
CA THR A 458 46.67 -17.72 41.07
C THR A 458 45.44 -16.95 40.59
N GLN A 459 45.26 -15.70 41.04
CA GLN A 459 44.15 -14.84 40.61
C GLN A 459 44.24 -14.51 39.11
N THR A 460 45.44 -14.27 38.58
CA THR A 460 45.66 -14.02 37.16
C THR A 460 45.35 -15.26 36.33
N ASN A 461 45.79 -16.45 36.77
CA ASN A 461 45.44 -17.70 36.10
C ASN A 461 43.94 -18.00 36.16
N GLN A 462 43.27 -17.67 37.27
CA GLN A 462 41.81 -17.79 37.38
C GLN A 462 41.08 -16.78 36.47
N LEU A 463 41.58 -15.55 36.35
CA LEU A 463 41.01 -14.54 35.45
C LEU A 463 41.22 -14.92 33.97
N VAL A 464 42.41 -15.39 33.60
CA VAL A 464 42.71 -15.84 32.23
C VAL A 464 41.91 -17.11 31.91
N GLY A 465 41.81 -18.05 32.85
CA GLY A 465 40.95 -19.23 32.69
C GLY A 465 39.47 -18.87 32.56
N GLY A 466 38.99 -17.96 33.41
CA GLY A 466 37.60 -17.46 33.35
C GLY A 466 37.30 -16.70 32.05
N LEU A 467 38.25 -15.89 31.55
CA LEU A 467 38.13 -15.22 30.26
C LEU A 467 38.11 -16.23 29.10
N ALA A 468 38.95 -17.27 29.15
CA ALA A 468 38.93 -18.32 28.13
C ALA A 468 37.59 -19.06 28.11
N THR A 469 37.05 -19.44 29.27
CA THR A 469 35.72 -20.05 29.38
C THR A 469 34.60 -19.11 28.94
N GLN A 470 34.71 -17.82 29.26
CA GLN A 470 33.73 -16.82 28.84
C GLN A 470 33.75 -16.61 27.31
N VAL A 471 34.93 -16.58 26.70
CA VAL A 471 35.09 -16.48 25.24
C VAL A 471 34.56 -17.73 24.55
N GLU A 472 34.84 -18.92 25.08
CA GLU A 472 34.32 -20.19 24.59
C GLU A 472 32.78 -20.22 24.65
N SER A 473 32.19 -19.79 25.77
CA SER A 473 30.74 -19.67 25.93
C SER A 473 30.12 -18.66 24.95
N VAL A 474 30.78 -17.53 24.70
CA VAL A 474 30.31 -16.54 23.71
C VAL A 474 30.42 -17.08 22.29
N LEU A 475 31.49 -17.81 21.96
CA LEU A 475 31.65 -18.46 20.65
C LEU A 475 30.56 -19.51 20.41
N ASP A 476 30.24 -20.33 21.42
CA ASP A 476 29.15 -21.30 21.35
C ASP A 476 27.79 -20.60 21.20
N ALA A 477 27.55 -19.53 21.95
CA ALA A 477 26.32 -18.75 21.84
C ALA A 477 26.17 -18.10 20.46
N VAL A 478 27.25 -17.54 19.91
CA VAL A 478 27.28 -16.94 18.56
C VAL A 478 27.07 -18.02 17.50
N SER A 479 27.74 -19.16 17.60
CA SER A 479 27.57 -20.30 16.68
C SER A 479 26.11 -20.81 16.68
N SER A 480 25.53 -21.00 17.87
CA SER A 480 24.13 -21.38 18.03
C SER A 480 23.17 -20.34 17.44
N GLN A 481 23.47 -19.06 17.64
CA GLN A 481 22.67 -17.96 17.10
C GLN A 481 22.76 -17.87 15.57
N VAL A 482 23.94 -18.10 14.98
CA VAL A 482 24.13 -18.16 13.53
C VAL A 482 23.33 -19.32 12.95
N MET A 483 23.35 -20.49 13.58
CA MET A 483 22.52 -21.63 13.16
C MET A 483 21.03 -21.34 13.20
N LYS A 484 20.53 -20.72 14.29
CA LYS A 484 19.12 -20.30 14.39
C LYS A 484 18.76 -19.24 13.35
N THR A 485 19.68 -18.33 13.08
CA THR A 485 19.48 -17.29 12.06
C THR A 485 19.43 -17.91 10.66
N GLN A 486 20.28 -18.89 10.37
CA GLN A 486 20.23 -19.63 9.11
C GLN A 486 18.90 -20.40 8.97
N GLN A 487 18.45 -21.10 10.02
CA GLN A 487 17.14 -21.76 10.00
C GLN A 487 15.98 -20.78 9.79
N ASN A 488 16.04 -19.59 10.39
CA ASN A 488 15.03 -18.57 10.16
C ASN A 488 15.08 -18.03 8.74
N ILE A 489 16.26 -17.85 8.15
CA ILE A 489 16.43 -17.43 6.75
C ILE A 489 15.86 -18.50 5.82
N ASP A 490 16.13 -19.78 6.07
CA ASP A 490 15.59 -20.89 5.27
C ASP A 490 14.06 -20.96 5.37
N ALA A 491 13.51 -20.80 6.59
CA ALA A 491 12.07 -20.75 6.81
C ALA A 491 11.41 -19.53 6.14
N LEU A 492 12.04 -18.36 6.21
CA LEU A 492 11.59 -17.16 5.48
C LEU A 492 11.67 -17.36 3.97
N GLY A 493 12.70 -18.03 3.47
CA GLY A 493 12.84 -18.39 2.06
C GLY A 493 11.71 -19.33 1.60
N GLU A 494 11.41 -20.37 2.37
CA GLU A 494 10.33 -21.32 2.07
C GLU A 494 8.95 -20.64 2.08
N VAL A 495 8.67 -19.82 3.10
CA VAL A 495 7.41 -19.07 3.20
C VAL A 495 7.30 -18.05 2.07
N SER A 496 8.38 -17.34 1.74
CA SER A 496 8.39 -16.37 0.64
C SER A 496 8.15 -17.04 -0.70
N LEU A 497 8.78 -18.20 -0.95
CA LEU A 497 8.55 -18.98 -2.16
C LEU A 497 7.11 -19.48 -2.25
N ARG A 498 6.53 -19.98 -1.15
CA ARG A 498 5.10 -20.36 -1.10
C ARG A 498 4.17 -19.17 -1.33
N ALA A 499 4.48 -18.02 -0.76
CA ALA A 499 3.69 -16.80 -0.94
C ALA A 499 3.74 -16.31 -2.39
N ILE A 500 4.91 -16.36 -3.03
CA ILE A 500 5.08 -16.03 -4.45
C ILE A 500 4.29 -17.00 -5.33
N ASP A 501 4.34 -18.31 -5.05
CA ASP A 501 3.56 -19.30 -5.79
C ASP A 501 2.04 -19.09 -5.61
N GLY A 502 1.60 -18.86 -4.37
CA GLY A 502 0.20 -18.53 -4.07
C GLY A 502 -0.28 -17.25 -4.76
N MET A 503 0.59 -16.23 -4.83
CA MET A 503 0.32 -14.98 -5.54
C MET A 503 0.25 -15.18 -7.05
N ASN A 504 1.13 -16.02 -7.62
CA ASN A 504 1.10 -16.36 -9.05
C ASN A 504 -0.17 -17.13 -9.41
N GLN A 505 -0.57 -18.10 -8.59
CA GLN A 505 -1.85 -18.79 -8.72
C GLN A 505 -3.04 -17.84 -8.58
N GLY A 506 -2.98 -16.90 -7.64
CA GLY A 506 -3.99 -15.84 -7.47
C GLY A 506 -4.11 -14.95 -8.71
N ALA A 507 -2.98 -14.55 -9.30
CA ALA A 507 -2.94 -13.75 -10.52
C ALA A 507 -3.53 -14.52 -11.73
N LEU A 508 -3.22 -15.81 -11.87
CA LEU A 508 -3.84 -16.67 -12.90
C LEU A 508 -5.35 -16.79 -12.72
N ALA A 509 -5.82 -16.97 -11.48
CA ALA A 509 -7.25 -17.01 -11.18
C ALA A 509 -7.95 -15.67 -11.49
N MET A 510 -7.31 -14.54 -11.15
CA MET A 510 -7.82 -13.21 -11.50
C MET A 510 -7.87 -13.00 -13.02
N GLY A 511 -6.85 -13.46 -13.76
CA GLY A 511 -6.86 -13.42 -15.24
C GLY A 511 -8.01 -14.21 -15.83
N SER A 512 -8.26 -15.42 -15.32
CA SER A 512 -9.40 -16.25 -15.76
C SER A 512 -10.74 -15.59 -15.42
N ALA A 513 -10.88 -15.00 -14.23
CA ALA A 513 -12.08 -14.28 -13.83
C ALA A 513 -12.34 -13.07 -14.72
N ALA A 514 -11.31 -12.27 -15.04
CA ALA A 514 -11.40 -11.14 -15.94
C ALA A 514 -11.88 -11.55 -17.34
N GLN A 515 -11.35 -12.66 -17.88
CA GLN A 515 -11.77 -13.19 -19.18
C GLN A 515 -13.22 -13.70 -19.18
N ARG A 516 -13.67 -14.32 -18.08
CA ARG A 516 -15.09 -14.68 -17.90
C ARG A 516 -15.99 -13.45 -17.83
N PHE A 517 -15.54 -12.39 -17.16
CA PHE A 517 -16.24 -11.11 -17.11
C PHE A 517 -16.36 -10.45 -18.48
N GLU A 518 -15.27 -10.43 -19.26
CA GLU A 518 -15.28 -9.93 -20.64
C GLU A 518 -16.28 -10.70 -21.51
N THR A 519 -16.26 -12.03 -21.42
CA THR A 519 -17.19 -12.91 -22.16
C THR A 519 -18.64 -12.63 -21.78
N ALA A 520 -18.93 -12.47 -20.48
CA ALA A 520 -20.26 -12.12 -19.99
C ALA A 520 -20.70 -10.71 -20.47
N GLY A 521 -19.79 -9.74 -20.47
CA GLY A 521 -20.03 -8.40 -21.00
C GLY A 521 -20.39 -8.43 -22.49
N ASN A 522 -19.64 -9.18 -23.29
CA ASN A 522 -19.93 -9.35 -24.71
C ASN A 522 -21.29 -10.02 -24.96
N ALA A 523 -21.67 -11.01 -24.14
CA ALA A 523 -22.99 -11.64 -24.24
C ALA A 523 -24.13 -10.64 -23.96
N VAL A 524 -23.99 -9.80 -22.93
CA VAL A 524 -24.97 -8.76 -22.60
C VAL A 524 -25.10 -7.74 -23.71
N THR A 525 -23.98 -7.27 -24.29
CA THR A 525 -23.98 -6.37 -25.44
C THR A 525 -24.71 -6.97 -26.64
N GLY A 526 -24.47 -8.26 -26.94
CA GLY A 526 -25.18 -8.98 -28.00
C GLY A 526 -26.69 -9.08 -27.75
N THR A 527 -27.13 -9.23 -26.50
CA THR A 527 -28.56 -9.20 -26.16
C THR A 527 -29.16 -7.81 -26.37
N PHE A 528 -28.44 -6.73 -26.05
CA PHE A 528 -28.90 -5.36 -26.31
C PHE A 528 -29.06 -5.06 -27.81
N GLU A 529 -28.13 -5.50 -28.65
CA GLU A 529 -28.27 -5.37 -30.11
C GLU A 529 -29.50 -6.10 -30.64
N ARG A 530 -29.73 -7.35 -30.17
CA ARG A 530 -30.93 -8.11 -30.55
C ARG A 530 -32.21 -7.43 -30.09
N SER A 531 -32.23 -6.88 -28.88
CA SER A 531 -33.38 -6.14 -28.34
C SER A 531 -33.68 -4.87 -29.14
N THR A 532 -32.63 -4.17 -29.57
CA THR A 532 -32.75 -3.01 -30.47
C THR A 532 -33.36 -3.42 -31.82
N LYS A 533 -32.88 -4.52 -32.41
CA LYS A 533 -33.41 -5.04 -33.68
C LYS A 533 -34.88 -5.48 -33.58
N VAL A 534 -35.29 -6.07 -32.45
CA VAL A 534 -36.70 -6.39 -32.17
C VAL A 534 -37.55 -5.12 -32.06
N THR A 535 -37.02 -4.07 -31.42
CA THR A 535 -37.71 -2.78 -31.31
C THR A 535 -37.90 -2.13 -32.69
N ASP A 536 -36.89 -2.17 -33.55
CA ASP A 536 -37.00 -1.69 -34.93
C ASP A 536 -38.05 -2.47 -35.71
N THR A 537 -38.01 -3.81 -35.65
CA THR A 537 -39.01 -4.63 -36.36
C THR A 537 -40.43 -4.37 -35.84
N LEU A 538 -40.62 -4.22 -34.54
CA LEU A 538 -41.92 -3.83 -33.96
C LEU A 538 -42.39 -2.45 -34.47
N ALA A 539 -41.49 -1.48 -34.58
CA ALA A 539 -41.82 -0.16 -35.12
C ALA A 539 -42.25 -0.24 -36.59
N THR A 540 -41.52 -0.99 -37.43
CA THR A 540 -41.87 -1.16 -38.85
C THR A 540 -43.18 -1.92 -39.04
N THR A 541 -43.42 -2.95 -38.23
CA THR A 541 -44.67 -3.72 -38.25
C THR A 541 -45.85 -2.84 -37.81
N ALA A 542 -45.69 -2.04 -36.75
CA ALA A 542 -46.71 -1.10 -36.30
C ALA A 542 -47.06 -0.06 -37.39
N ALA A 543 -46.05 0.49 -38.07
CA ALA A 543 -46.26 1.41 -39.19
C ALA A 543 -47.02 0.74 -40.35
N SER A 544 -46.67 -0.50 -40.70
CA SER A 544 -47.35 -1.28 -41.75
C SER A 544 -48.80 -1.58 -41.38
N LEU A 545 -49.05 -1.94 -40.12
CA LEU A 545 -50.38 -2.21 -39.58
C LEU A 545 -51.26 -0.95 -39.57
N GLN A 546 -50.69 0.20 -39.20
CA GLN A 546 -51.36 1.50 -39.26
C GLN A 546 -51.73 1.86 -40.70
N ALA A 547 -50.82 1.65 -41.66
CA ALA A 547 -51.08 1.89 -43.07
C ALA A 547 -52.20 0.97 -43.61
N ALA A 548 -52.15 -0.32 -43.27
CA ALA A 548 -53.19 -1.28 -43.63
C ALA A 548 -54.56 -0.91 -43.03
N SER A 549 -54.60 -0.55 -41.74
CA SER A 549 -55.82 -0.08 -41.06
C SER A 549 -56.42 1.14 -41.76
N THR A 550 -55.58 2.10 -42.13
CA THR A 550 -56.01 3.31 -42.87
C THR A 550 -56.52 2.99 -44.28
N ALA A 551 -55.94 1.98 -44.94
CA ALA A 551 -56.39 1.52 -46.25
C ALA A 551 -57.73 0.79 -46.17
N VAL A 552 -57.93 -0.05 -45.16
CA VAL A 552 -59.20 -0.73 -44.88
C VAL A 552 -60.30 0.28 -44.58
N GLN A 553 -60.03 1.29 -43.73
CA GLN A 553 -60.99 2.35 -43.42
C GLN A 553 -61.43 3.13 -44.66
N ARG A 554 -60.48 3.52 -45.53
CA ARG A 554 -60.78 4.15 -46.82
C ARG A 554 -61.57 3.22 -47.76
N GLY A 555 -61.25 1.93 -47.76
CA GLY A 555 -62.00 0.92 -48.52
C GLY A 555 -63.46 0.84 -48.11
N PHE A 556 -63.74 0.82 -46.80
CA PHE A 556 -65.11 0.84 -46.27
C PHE A 556 -65.85 2.13 -46.62
N GLU A 557 -65.21 3.30 -46.49
CA GLU A 557 -65.82 4.59 -46.87
C GLU A 557 -66.18 4.64 -48.36
N GLN A 558 -65.27 4.19 -49.23
CA GLN A 558 -65.50 4.12 -50.68
C GLN A 558 -66.60 3.11 -51.04
N TYR A 559 -66.63 1.97 -50.35
CA TYR A 559 -67.69 0.96 -50.53
C TYR A 559 -69.05 1.50 -50.12
N ASP A 560 -69.16 2.17 -48.96
CA ASP A 560 -70.40 2.78 -48.49
C ASP A 560 -70.94 3.85 -49.46
N SER A 561 -70.02 4.65 -50.03
CA SER A 561 -70.32 5.62 -51.08
C SER A 561 -70.83 4.96 -52.37
N THR A 562 -70.15 3.91 -52.81
CA THR A 562 -70.53 3.13 -54.00
C THR A 562 -71.90 2.47 -53.79
N ARG A 563 -72.16 1.91 -52.61
CA ARG A 563 -73.45 1.33 -52.24
C ARG A 563 -74.57 2.35 -52.32
N ARG A 564 -74.40 3.53 -51.70
CA ARG A 564 -75.39 4.62 -51.79
C ARG A 564 -75.66 5.02 -53.25
N THR A 565 -74.62 5.06 -54.08
CA THR A 565 -74.74 5.38 -55.51
C THR A 565 -75.52 4.30 -56.25
N VAL A 566 -75.19 3.02 -56.02
CA VAL A 566 -75.88 1.86 -56.59
C VAL A 566 -77.34 1.82 -56.16
N ASP A 567 -77.64 1.98 -54.87
CA ASP A 567 -79.02 2.05 -54.36
C ASP A 567 -79.81 3.16 -55.04
N THR A 568 -79.19 4.34 -55.20
CA THR A 568 -79.83 5.47 -55.90
C THR A 568 -80.05 5.17 -57.39
N GLN A 569 -79.09 4.54 -58.06
CA GLN A 569 -79.21 4.15 -59.48
C GLN A 569 -80.24 3.04 -59.70
N VAL A 570 -80.31 2.05 -58.82
CA VAL A 570 -81.33 0.99 -58.85
C VAL A 570 -82.72 1.58 -58.58
N ALA A 571 -82.85 2.48 -57.61
CA ALA A 571 -84.11 3.19 -57.35
C ALA A 571 -84.54 4.05 -58.56
N ALA A 572 -83.59 4.76 -59.19
CA ALA A 572 -83.84 5.53 -60.41
C ALA A 572 -84.25 4.63 -61.59
N LEU A 573 -83.59 3.49 -61.78
CA LEU A 573 -83.95 2.48 -62.79
C LEU A 573 -85.34 1.90 -62.53
N MET A 574 -85.67 1.57 -61.28
CA MET A 574 -87.02 1.10 -60.91
C MET A 574 -88.08 2.17 -61.20
N GLY A 575 -87.81 3.44 -60.86
CA GLY A 575 -88.69 4.55 -61.20
C GLY A 575 -88.86 4.74 -62.71
N LEU A 576 -87.78 4.60 -63.48
CA LEU A 576 -87.80 4.62 -64.95
C LEU A 576 -88.63 3.46 -65.53
N ILE A 577 -88.48 2.24 -65.02
CA ILE A 577 -89.28 1.07 -65.42
C ILE A 577 -90.76 1.31 -65.14
N GLU A 578 -91.10 1.88 -63.98
CA GLU A 578 -92.49 2.15 -63.61
C GLU A 578 -93.10 3.28 -64.47
N SER A 579 -92.31 4.29 -64.83
CA SER A 579 -92.69 5.34 -65.79
C SER A 579 -92.89 4.78 -67.21
N VAL A 580 -91.95 3.97 -67.70
CA VAL A 580 -91.99 3.39 -69.06
C VAL A 580 -93.11 2.36 -69.21
N LYS A 581 -93.38 1.54 -68.16
CA LYS A 581 -94.53 0.63 -68.11
C LYS A 581 -95.87 1.36 -68.22
N LYS A 582 -95.93 2.64 -67.82
CA LYS A 582 -97.13 3.48 -67.89
C LYS A 582 -97.32 4.15 -69.26
N GLU A 583 -96.24 4.44 -70.00
CA GLU A 583 -96.32 5.34 -71.17
C GLU A 583 -96.12 4.70 -72.55
N ALA A 584 -95.47 3.54 -72.70
CA ALA A 584 -95.39 2.89 -74.00
C ALA A 584 -95.17 1.39 -73.85
N GLY A 585 -95.95 0.59 -74.58
CA GLY A 585 -95.77 -0.87 -74.64
C GLY A 585 -94.39 -1.23 -75.16
N VAL A 586 -93.46 -1.47 -74.23
CA VAL A 586 -92.13 -2.04 -74.50
C VAL A 586 -92.19 -3.53 -74.18
N SER A 587 -91.48 -4.33 -74.98
CA SER A 587 -91.50 -5.80 -74.90
C SER A 587 -91.26 -6.29 -73.47
N GLN A 588 -92.05 -7.30 -73.06
CA GLN A 588 -91.89 -7.99 -71.79
C GLN A 588 -90.43 -8.42 -71.53
N GLU A 589 -89.68 -8.66 -72.62
CA GLU A 589 -88.27 -9.04 -72.64
C GLU A 589 -87.31 -7.96 -72.10
N LEU A 590 -87.54 -6.68 -72.38
CA LEU A 590 -86.70 -5.57 -71.88
C LEU A 590 -86.91 -5.35 -70.39
N VAL A 591 -88.18 -5.40 -69.93
CA VAL A 591 -88.52 -5.33 -68.50
C VAL A 591 -87.94 -6.53 -67.75
N ASN A 592 -88.03 -7.73 -68.34
CA ASN A 592 -87.43 -8.93 -67.76
C ASN A 592 -85.89 -8.84 -67.71
N SER A 593 -85.25 -8.29 -68.75
CA SER A 593 -83.79 -8.12 -68.78
C SER A 593 -83.31 -7.11 -67.75
N ILE A 594 -83.98 -5.96 -67.60
CA ILE A 594 -83.63 -4.98 -66.57
C ILE A 594 -83.90 -5.54 -65.16
N LYS A 595 -85.00 -6.28 -64.96
CA LYS A 595 -85.28 -6.97 -63.70
C LYS A 595 -84.19 -8.00 -63.39
N ALA A 596 -83.73 -8.76 -64.39
CA ALA A 596 -82.62 -9.69 -64.24
C ALA A 596 -81.30 -8.99 -63.91
N SER A 597 -81.00 -7.85 -64.54
CA SER A 597 -79.81 -7.04 -64.22
C SER A 597 -79.87 -6.42 -62.81
N ALA A 598 -81.05 -5.94 -62.38
CA ALA A 598 -81.23 -5.42 -61.04
C ALA A 598 -81.12 -6.52 -59.97
N GLU A 599 -81.65 -7.72 -60.26
CA GLU A 599 -81.51 -8.88 -59.38
C GLU A 599 -80.04 -9.36 -59.34
N ALA A 600 -79.34 -9.39 -60.47
CA ALA A 600 -77.92 -9.70 -60.54
C ALA A 600 -77.06 -8.67 -59.78
N MET A 601 -77.40 -7.38 -59.84
CA MET A 601 -76.76 -6.34 -59.02
C MET A 601 -77.02 -6.53 -57.52
N ARG A 602 -78.25 -6.87 -57.12
CA ARG A 602 -78.57 -7.18 -55.71
C ARG A 602 -77.83 -8.43 -55.23
N GLN A 603 -77.73 -9.46 -56.07
CA GLN A 603 -76.98 -10.67 -55.75
C GLN A 603 -75.48 -10.37 -55.61
N SER A 604 -74.91 -9.58 -56.52
CA SER A 604 -73.51 -9.15 -56.43
C SER A 604 -73.24 -8.28 -55.19
N GLU A 605 -74.19 -7.44 -54.77
CA GLU A 605 -74.10 -6.66 -53.53
C GLU A 605 -74.12 -7.57 -52.28
N ALA A 606 -75.01 -8.58 -52.27
CA ALA A 606 -75.07 -9.57 -51.20
C ALA A 606 -73.78 -10.43 -51.12
N GLU A 607 -73.23 -10.84 -52.26
CA GLU A 607 -71.96 -11.57 -52.34
C GLU A 607 -70.77 -10.70 -51.88
N ALA A 608 -70.73 -9.42 -52.29
CA ALA A 608 -69.71 -8.47 -51.82
C ALA A 608 -69.78 -8.24 -50.30
N ARG A 609 -71.00 -8.18 -49.74
CA ARG A 609 -71.21 -8.06 -48.29
C ARG A 609 -70.68 -9.29 -47.54
N SER A 610 -71.00 -10.49 -48.02
CA SER A 610 -70.47 -11.74 -47.48
C SER A 610 -68.94 -11.79 -47.54
N HIS A 611 -68.33 -11.32 -48.63
CA HIS A 611 -66.88 -11.18 -48.74
C HIS A 611 -66.29 -10.17 -47.75
N LEU A 612 -66.93 -9.01 -47.53
CA LEU A 612 -66.46 -8.03 -46.56
C LEU A 612 -66.58 -8.53 -45.11
N ASP A 613 -67.65 -9.25 -44.79
CA ASP A 613 -67.80 -9.90 -43.47
C ASP A 613 -66.69 -10.95 -43.26
N HIS A 614 -66.37 -11.77 -44.27
CA HIS A 614 -65.23 -12.68 -44.22
C HIS A 614 -63.88 -11.97 -44.08
N VAL A 615 -63.68 -10.82 -44.74
CA VAL A 615 -62.46 -10.02 -44.60
C VAL A 615 -62.34 -9.43 -43.20
N ASN A 616 -63.45 -8.96 -42.63
CA ASN A 616 -63.48 -8.45 -41.26
C ASN A 616 -63.18 -9.56 -40.23
N ASP A 617 -63.78 -10.74 -40.37
CA ASP A 617 -63.49 -11.90 -39.52
C ASP A 617 -62.03 -12.35 -39.66
N ALA A 618 -61.49 -12.36 -40.88
CA ALA A 618 -60.08 -12.67 -41.14
C ALA A 618 -59.14 -11.64 -40.49
N LEU A 619 -59.48 -10.34 -40.53
CA LEU A 619 -58.72 -9.28 -39.88
C LEU A 619 -58.75 -9.45 -38.35
N VAL A 620 -59.93 -9.64 -37.75
CA VAL A 620 -60.07 -9.86 -36.30
C VAL A 620 -59.24 -11.06 -35.85
N LYS A 621 -59.30 -12.16 -36.61
CA LYS A 621 -58.50 -13.35 -36.34
C LYS A 621 -57.00 -13.07 -36.48
N ALA A 622 -56.57 -12.38 -37.53
CA ALA A 622 -55.16 -12.02 -37.73
C ALA A 622 -54.62 -11.11 -36.62
N PHE A 623 -55.41 -10.14 -36.12
CA PHE A 623 -55.03 -9.29 -35.00
C PHE A 623 -54.93 -10.09 -33.68
N SER A 624 -55.88 -11.01 -33.44
CA SER A 624 -55.84 -11.91 -32.29
C SER A 624 -54.62 -12.83 -32.32
N ASP A 625 -54.34 -13.45 -33.46
CA ASP A 625 -53.20 -14.35 -33.65
C ASP A 625 -51.86 -13.61 -33.54
N PHE A 626 -51.80 -12.37 -34.04
CA PHE A 626 -50.66 -11.48 -33.86
C PHE A 626 -50.45 -11.12 -32.39
N GLY A 627 -51.51 -10.72 -31.67
CA GLY A 627 -51.44 -10.40 -30.24
C GLY A 627 -50.94 -11.59 -29.41
N ASN A 628 -51.47 -12.79 -29.68
CA ASN A 628 -51.03 -14.02 -29.02
C ASN A 628 -49.57 -14.36 -29.32
N SER A 629 -49.15 -14.19 -30.58
CA SER A 629 -47.75 -14.42 -30.99
C SER A 629 -46.80 -13.41 -30.35
N LEU A 630 -47.21 -12.15 -30.22
CA LEU A 630 -46.40 -11.10 -29.57
C LEU A 630 -46.25 -11.36 -28.08
N VAL A 631 -47.32 -11.74 -27.37
CA VAL A 631 -47.26 -12.15 -25.96
C VAL A 631 -46.36 -13.38 -25.77
N SER A 632 -46.47 -14.36 -26.67
CA SER A 632 -45.62 -15.56 -26.66
C SER A 632 -44.15 -15.21 -26.86
N GLN A 633 -43.85 -14.35 -27.84
CA GLN A 633 -42.48 -13.91 -28.15
C GLN A 633 -41.88 -13.12 -26.99
N VAL A 634 -42.65 -12.20 -26.39
CA VAL A 634 -42.21 -11.44 -25.20
C VAL A 634 -41.96 -12.38 -24.02
N LYS A 635 -42.84 -13.34 -23.75
CA LYS A 635 -42.61 -14.36 -22.71
C LYS A 635 -41.35 -15.18 -22.98
N SER A 636 -41.12 -15.58 -24.23
CA SER A 636 -39.93 -16.32 -24.63
C SER A 636 -38.66 -15.50 -24.39
N THR A 637 -38.65 -14.23 -24.80
CA THR A 637 -37.51 -13.33 -24.60
C THR A 637 -37.24 -13.05 -23.11
N ILE A 638 -38.28 -12.89 -22.29
CA ILE A 638 -38.13 -12.75 -20.84
C ILE A 638 -37.52 -14.02 -20.24
N ALA A 639 -38.03 -15.20 -20.60
CA ALA A 639 -37.50 -16.47 -20.10
C ALA A 639 -36.03 -16.70 -20.52
N GLU A 640 -35.66 -16.30 -21.73
CA GLU A 640 -34.29 -16.37 -22.23
C GLU A 640 -33.38 -15.37 -21.51
N THR A 641 -33.88 -14.16 -21.23
CA THR A 641 -33.18 -13.13 -20.44
C THR A 641 -32.95 -13.59 -18.99
N ASP A 642 -33.97 -14.16 -18.35
CA ASP A 642 -33.87 -14.74 -17.00
C ASP A 642 -32.85 -15.88 -16.96
N ARG A 643 -32.82 -16.73 -18.00
CA ARG A 643 -31.83 -17.81 -18.10
C ARG A 643 -30.41 -17.27 -18.23
N HIS A 644 -30.19 -16.23 -19.04
CA HIS A 644 -28.90 -15.59 -19.18
C HIS A 644 -28.47 -14.83 -17.91
N LEU A 645 -29.39 -14.16 -17.22
CA LEU A 645 -29.13 -13.52 -15.92
C LEU A 645 -28.81 -14.57 -14.84
N ALA A 646 -29.53 -15.69 -14.79
CA ALA A 646 -29.24 -16.80 -13.88
C ALA A 646 -27.86 -17.42 -14.15
N GLN A 647 -27.47 -17.56 -15.42
CA GLN A 647 -26.12 -18.01 -15.78
C GLN A 647 -25.05 -16.98 -15.42
N GLY A 648 -25.28 -15.68 -15.67
CA GLY A 648 -24.36 -14.62 -15.31
C GLY A 648 -24.14 -14.51 -13.80
N THR A 649 -25.23 -14.56 -13.02
CA THR A 649 -25.19 -14.58 -11.55
C THR A 649 -24.54 -15.86 -11.02
N GLY A 650 -24.75 -17.01 -11.65
CA GLY A 650 -24.05 -18.26 -11.34
C GLY A 650 -22.53 -18.16 -11.53
N HIS A 651 -22.07 -17.57 -12.64
CA HIS A 651 -20.65 -17.33 -12.88
C HIS A 651 -20.05 -16.35 -11.88
N LEU A 652 -20.76 -15.26 -11.58
CA LEU A 652 -20.36 -14.28 -10.56
C LEU A 652 -20.22 -14.91 -9.19
N ASN A 653 -21.19 -15.73 -8.78
CA ASN A 653 -21.14 -16.44 -7.51
C ASN A 653 -19.96 -17.44 -7.48
N GLY A 654 -19.69 -18.13 -8.58
CA GLY A 654 -18.52 -18.99 -8.73
C GLY A 654 -17.19 -18.23 -8.55
N VAL A 655 -17.07 -17.04 -9.15
CA VAL A 655 -15.89 -16.17 -9.00
C VAL A 655 -15.74 -15.69 -7.55
N VAL A 656 -16.83 -15.28 -6.90
CA VAL A 656 -16.81 -14.87 -5.48
C VAL A 656 -16.40 -16.04 -4.57
N GLN A 657 -16.88 -17.24 -4.85
CA GLN A 657 -16.52 -18.45 -4.11
C GLN A 657 -15.04 -18.82 -4.30
N GLU A 658 -14.52 -18.73 -5.53
CA GLU A 658 -13.09 -18.94 -5.82
C GLU A 658 -12.21 -17.91 -5.12
N LEU A 659 -12.63 -16.64 -5.12
CA LEU A 659 -11.91 -15.56 -4.43
C LEU A 659 -11.94 -15.76 -2.91
N ALA A 660 -13.09 -16.13 -2.35
CA ALA A 660 -13.23 -16.47 -0.93
C ALA A 660 -12.36 -17.68 -0.53
N ASN A 661 -12.28 -18.70 -1.39
CA ASN A 661 -11.42 -19.86 -1.18
C ASN A 661 -9.93 -19.50 -1.29
N ALA A 662 -9.54 -18.62 -2.21
CA ALA A 662 -8.18 -18.11 -2.33
C ALA A 662 -7.77 -17.30 -1.09
N VAL A 663 -8.66 -16.44 -0.59
CA VAL A 663 -8.45 -15.68 0.65
C VAL A 663 -8.37 -16.59 1.87
N GLN A 664 -9.21 -17.63 1.96
CA GLN A 664 -9.10 -18.62 3.03
C GLN A 664 -7.81 -19.43 2.97
N ARG A 665 -7.29 -19.74 1.77
CA ARG A 665 -5.98 -20.38 1.61
C ARG A 665 -4.85 -19.47 2.09
N MET A 666 -4.89 -18.17 1.76
CA MET A 666 -3.92 -17.19 2.28
C MET A 666 -4.01 -16.99 3.79
N LYS A 667 -5.17 -17.24 4.41
CA LYS A 667 -5.34 -17.13 5.88
C LYS A 667 -4.88 -18.38 6.64
N ARG A 668 -4.75 -19.53 5.96
CA ARG A 668 -4.35 -20.82 6.54
C ARG A 668 -2.87 -21.17 6.28
N ALA A 669 -2.29 -20.64 5.20
CA ALA A 669 -0.85 -20.60 4.99
C ALA A 669 -0.24 -19.45 5.81
#